data_AF-A0AAV2JZG6-F1
#
_entry.id   AF-A0AAV2JZG6-F1
#
_cell.length_a   1.000
_cell.length_b   1.000
_cell.length_c   1.000
_cell.angle_alpha   90.00
_cell.angle_beta   90.00
_cell.angle_gamma   90.00
#
_symmetry.space_group_name_H-M   'P 1'
#
loop_
_entity.id
_entity.type
_entity.pdbx_description
1 polymer ?
#
loop_
_entity_poly.entity_id
_entity_poly.type
_entity_poly.pdbx_seq_one_letter_code
_entity_poly.pdbx_strand_id
1 'polypeptide(L)'
;MLVPHHVPAGALSEALILSDYSRKVTFTGGIMEPHPKEPKDNPLVTANLLSKIFFCWLNPLFKVGYDRKLEEEDMYKVLSEDASDKLGEELQWHWDQEVKQAAKDLHSPSLGKAMIHCFWKSYVLIGIYIFIEEVIRIIQPVLLGKLLEYFERCNTNASDVSKAYSYAAAISVSTVGVTLLHHLYFYHVQRAGMKIRVAVCHVVYRKALCLNSTALAKTTTGQIVNLLSNDVNKFDEVTLYLHFLWIGPLQALAVILLLLYTLGPSCLAGMAIFFILMPVQTMFGRLFSRFRAETAILSDDRIRTMNEVISGIRVIKMYGWEKPFAKLVDEVRRMEISRIMKSSYLRGLNMASFFVASKIIIFATVCVYVLTGNHLTASRVFMAVALYGAVRLTITLFFPCAIEKVSESLVSIKRIQGFLLLDEVSPPLPNVIVTDKGDCMVKVQDLTCYWDKIVENPTLKNLTFAVKSEQLLAVIGPVGAGKSSLLSAILGELSQESGLIKIRGTLSYTSQLPWILPGTIRSNILFGKEMDSQMYNRVVRACALKRDLELMPAGDLTVVGDRGANLSGGQKARVSLARAVYQDADIYLLDDPLSAVDSEVGRHLFDECICGLLKKKPRILVTHQLQYLKTANQIVVLKEGHMVAQGTFSELQHSGVDFTSLLKDEEEDERQTITPSSGMVSHCSRTLSNCSTSSMSSLSSSRYSLMDGIQSHAMRYNESVAG
;
A
#
# COMPACT_ATOMS: atom_id res chain seq x y z
N MET A 1 -0.34 -1.20 11.77
CA MET A 1 -0.93 -2.06 10.71
C MET A 1 -0.04 -3.28 10.57
N LEU A 2 -0.53 -4.43 11.03
CA LEU A 2 0.20 -5.70 11.00
C LEU A 2 0.23 -6.23 9.55
N VAL A 3 1.43 -6.62 9.11
CA VAL A 3 1.77 -6.97 7.73
C VAL A 3 1.20 -8.35 7.37
N PRO A 4 0.66 -8.56 6.14
CA PRO A 4 0.24 -9.87 5.68
C PRO A 4 1.42 -10.64 5.06
N HIS A 5 1.73 -11.82 5.58
CA HIS A 5 2.37 -12.89 4.83
C HIS A 5 1.29 -13.75 4.16
N HIS A 6 1.48 -14.01 2.86
CA HIS A 6 0.70 -14.84 1.93
C HIS A 6 -0.82 -14.60 1.88
N VAL A 7 -1.28 -14.09 0.74
CA VAL A 7 -2.66 -14.14 0.27
C VAL A 7 -2.73 -15.30 -0.75
N PRO A 8 -3.59 -16.31 -0.57
CA PRO A 8 -3.73 -17.41 -1.52
C PRO A 8 -4.35 -16.91 -2.84
N ALA A 9 -3.93 -17.45 -3.99
CA ALA A 9 -4.31 -16.96 -5.32
C ALA A 9 -5.84 -16.87 -5.56
N GLY A 10 -6.65 -17.71 -4.90
CA GLY A 10 -8.12 -17.66 -4.99
C GLY A 10 -8.80 -16.46 -4.31
N ALA A 11 -8.07 -15.73 -3.45
CA ALA A 11 -8.55 -14.52 -2.80
C ALA A 11 -8.80 -13.34 -3.77
N LEU A 12 -8.11 -13.31 -4.91
CA LEU A 12 -8.23 -12.24 -5.89
C LEU A 12 -9.49 -12.36 -6.73
N SER A 13 -9.91 -13.59 -7.05
CA SER A 13 -11.21 -13.88 -7.68
C SER A 13 -12.39 -13.44 -6.80
N GLU A 14 -12.31 -13.70 -5.49
CA GLU A 14 -13.29 -13.21 -4.51
C GLU A 14 -13.27 -11.67 -4.38
N ALA A 15 -12.14 -11.02 -4.67
CA ALA A 15 -12.00 -9.56 -4.62
C ALA A 15 -12.41 -8.82 -5.90
N LEU A 16 -12.43 -9.47 -7.07
CA LEU A 16 -13.03 -8.93 -8.29
C LEU A 16 -14.56 -8.78 -8.15
N ILE A 17 -15.21 -9.71 -7.43
CA ILE A 17 -16.63 -9.62 -7.03
C ILE A 17 -16.87 -8.42 -6.10
N LEU A 18 -15.87 -8.02 -5.30
CA LEU A 18 -15.94 -6.84 -4.42
C LEU A 18 -15.95 -5.50 -5.17
N SER A 19 -15.46 -5.43 -6.42
CA SER A 19 -15.50 -4.17 -7.20
C SER A 19 -16.92 -3.81 -7.67
N ASP A 20 -17.74 -4.83 -7.97
CA ASP A 20 -19.18 -4.67 -8.23
C ASP A 20 -19.98 -4.48 -6.93
N TYR A 21 -19.46 -4.98 -5.80
CA TYR A 21 -20.04 -4.83 -4.47
C TYR A 21 -20.11 -3.35 -4.04
N SER A 22 -19.11 -2.53 -4.36
CA SER A 22 -19.11 -1.10 -3.98
C SER A 22 -20.16 -0.27 -4.73
N ARG A 23 -20.74 -0.76 -5.85
CA ARG A 23 -21.74 0.00 -6.64
C ARG A 23 -23.19 -0.30 -6.29
N LYS A 24 -23.49 -1.30 -5.46
CA LYS A 24 -24.87 -1.80 -5.26
C LYS A 24 -25.36 -1.93 -3.81
N VAL A 25 -24.56 -1.57 -2.80
CA VAL A 25 -25.02 -1.64 -1.41
C VAL A 25 -25.92 -0.44 -1.09
N THR A 26 -27.20 -0.57 -1.44
CA THR A 26 -28.30 0.11 -0.76
C THR A 26 -28.92 -0.92 0.18
N PHE A 27 -28.68 -0.78 1.48
CA PHE A 27 -29.30 -1.63 2.49
C PHE A 27 -30.80 -1.32 2.57
N THR A 28 -31.65 -2.25 2.16
CA THR A 28 -33.09 -2.20 2.47
C THR A 28 -33.55 -3.47 3.15
N GLY A 29 -33.92 -3.35 4.43
CA GLY A 29 -34.94 -4.15 5.09
C GLY A 29 -34.49 -5.36 5.94
N GLY A 30 -34.59 -5.23 7.27
CA GLY A 30 -34.77 -6.37 8.17
C GLY A 30 -34.11 -6.28 9.55
N ILE A 31 -34.86 -5.71 10.52
CA ILE A 31 -34.61 -5.65 11.98
C ILE A 31 -33.58 -4.58 12.42
N MET A 32 -34.11 -3.53 13.06
CA MET A 32 -33.44 -2.29 13.49
C MET A 32 -32.26 -2.54 14.43
N GLU A 33 -31.03 -2.54 13.90
CA GLU A 33 -29.99 -1.70 14.48
C GLU A 33 -30.44 -0.23 14.31
N PRO A 34 -30.12 0.70 15.23
CA PRO A 34 -30.34 2.11 14.94
C PRO A 34 -29.59 2.39 13.63
N HIS A 35 -30.33 2.73 12.57
CA HIS A 35 -29.73 3.11 11.30
C HIS A 35 -28.56 4.05 11.61
N PRO A 36 -27.32 3.76 11.15
CA PRO A 36 -26.26 4.73 11.28
C PRO A 36 -26.82 6.01 10.66
N LYS A 37 -26.94 7.07 11.48
CA LYS A 37 -27.54 8.33 11.05
C LYS A 37 -26.87 8.70 9.74
N GLU A 38 -27.66 8.99 8.71
CA GLU A 38 -27.08 9.32 7.40
C GLU A 38 -26.01 10.41 7.60
N PRO A 39 -24.80 10.18 7.08
CA PRO A 39 -23.71 11.09 7.36
C PRO A 39 -24.07 12.48 6.82
N LYS A 40 -23.85 13.50 7.65
CA LYS A 40 -24.27 14.87 7.36
C LYS A 40 -23.58 15.38 6.10
N ASP A 41 -24.29 16.13 5.29
CA ASP A 41 -23.71 16.76 4.11
C ASP A 41 -22.64 17.79 4.51
N ASN A 42 -21.65 17.96 3.62
CA ASN A 42 -20.53 18.84 3.89
C ASN A 42 -20.97 20.31 3.91
N PRO A 43 -20.79 21.05 5.02
CA PRO A 43 -21.22 22.44 5.13
C PRO A 43 -20.45 23.39 4.19
N LEU A 44 -19.33 22.96 3.59
CA LEU A 44 -18.64 23.73 2.56
C LEU A 44 -19.52 23.94 1.30
N VAL A 45 -20.44 23.01 1.01
CA VAL A 45 -21.33 23.10 -0.16
C VAL A 45 -22.27 24.29 -0.03
N THR A 46 -22.86 24.48 1.15
CA THR A 46 -23.82 25.54 1.46
C THR A 46 -23.17 26.82 1.98
N ALA A 47 -21.85 26.80 2.26
CA ALA A 47 -21.13 27.95 2.79
C ALA A 47 -21.04 29.12 1.80
N ASN A 48 -21.36 30.33 2.29
CA ASN A 48 -21.14 31.59 1.60
C ASN A 48 -19.65 31.87 1.37
N LEU A 49 -19.33 32.76 0.42
CA LEU A 49 -17.94 33.10 0.05
C LEU A 49 -17.09 33.54 1.25
N LEU A 50 -17.62 34.40 2.12
CA LEU A 50 -16.92 34.85 3.33
C LEU A 50 -16.63 33.69 4.28
N SER A 51 -17.61 32.79 4.48
CA SER A 51 -17.43 31.60 5.31
C SER A 51 -16.37 30.65 4.74
N LYS A 52 -16.22 30.60 3.41
CA LYS A 52 -15.18 29.82 2.73
C LYS A 52 -13.79 30.43 2.92
N ILE A 53 -13.66 31.74 2.77
CA ILE A 53 -12.38 32.47 2.92
C ILE A 53 -11.86 32.40 4.37
N PHE A 54 -12.75 32.58 5.35
CA PHE A 54 -12.39 32.57 6.78
C PHE A 54 -12.57 31.21 7.45
N PHE A 55 -12.86 30.14 6.69
CA PHE A 55 -13.07 28.78 7.19
C PHE A 55 -14.12 28.64 8.31
N CYS A 56 -15.07 29.58 8.42
CA CYS A 56 -16.06 29.61 9.51
C CYS A 56 -17.03 28.42 9.50
N TRP A 57 -17.14 27.72 8.37
CA TRP A 57 -17.98 26.53 8.21
C TRP A 57 -17.54 25.35 9.09
N LEU A 58 -16.31 25.37 9.60
CA LEU A 58 -15.79 24.37 10.55
C LEU A 58 -16.18 24.64 12.02
N ASN A 59 -16.60 25.86 12.36
CA ASN A 59 -16.90 26.24 13.74
C ASN A 59 -17.92 25.33 14.44
N PRO A 60 -18.99 24.83 13.78
CA PRO A 60 -19.91 23.88 14.40
C PRO A 60 -19.22 22.58 14.83
N LEU A 61 -18.31 22.04 14.00
CA LEU A 61 -17.57 20.82 14.31
C LEU A 61 -16.58 21.06 15.46
N PHE A 62 -15.88 22.20 15.46
CA PHE A 62 -14.97 22.55 16.55
C PHE A 62 -15.71 22.75 17.88
N LYS A 63 -16.93 23.29 17.84
CA LYS A 63 -17.77 23.39 19.04
C LYS A 63 -18.13 22.01 19.58
N VAL A 64 -18.56 21.09 18.72
CA VAL A 64 -18.84 19.69 19.15
C VAL A 64 -17.58 19.05 19.72
N GLY A 65 -16.41 19.22 19.08
CA GLY A 65 -15.14 18.69 19.55
C GLY A 65 -14.61 19.32 20.84
N TYR A 66 -15.06 20.54 21.16
CA TYR A 66 -14.79 21.21 22.44
C TYR A 66 -15.70 20.66 23.55
N ASP A 67 -16.98 20.45 23.24
CA ASP A 67 -17.97 19.98 24.20
C ASP A 67 -17.84 18.47 24.50
N ARG A 68 -17.45 17.66 23.50
CA ARG A 68 -17.26 16.21 23.63
C ARG A 68 -16.20 15.67 22.66
N LYS A 69 -15.72 14.45 22.92
CA LYS A 69 -14.86 13.73 21.97
C LYS A 69 -15.63 13.43 20.69
N LEU A 70 -15.03 13.75 19.54
CA LEU A 70 -15.60 13.49 18.22
C LEU A 70 -15.67 11.99 17.94
N GLU A 71 -16.80 11.56 17.38
CA GLU A 71 -17.06 10.20 16.91
C GLU A 71 -17.17 10.17 15.38
N GLU A 72 -17.15 8.99 14.77
CA GLU A 72 -17.25 8.83 13.30
C GLU A 72 -18.56 9.42 12.75
N GLU A 73 -19.65 9.33 13.52
CA GLU A 73 -20.97 9.89 13.17
C GLU A 73 -20.99 11.44 13.11
N ASP A 74 -20.02 12.11 13.74
CA ASP A 74 -19.92 13.57 13.70
C ASP A 74 -19.29 14.09 12.40
N MET A 75 -18.63 13.20 11.65
CA MET A 75 -17.89 13.57 10.45
C MET A 75 -18.82 13.79 9.25
N TYR A 76 -18.52 14.81 8.46
CA TYR A 76 -19.28 15.12 7.25
C TYR A 76 -18.90 14.18 6.10
N LYS A 77 -19.83 13.97 5.17
CA LYS A 77 -19.54 13.35 3.87
C LYS A 77 -18.42 14.11 3.15
N VAL A 78 -17.60 13.37 2.41
CA VAL A 78 -16.63 13.97 1.50
C VAL A 78 -17.36 14.72 0.38
N LEU A 79 -16.70 15.75 -0.17
CA LEU A 79 -17.24 16.47 -1.32
C LEU A 79 -17.30 15.54 -2.53
N SER A 80 -18.32 15.67 -3.36
CA SER A 80 -18.48 14.83 -4.56
C SER A 80 -17.30 14.96 -5.54
N GLU A 81 -16.64 16.12 -5.57
CA GLU A 81 -15.41 16.35 -6.35
C GLU A 81 -14.14 15.77 -5.72
N ASP A 82 -14.20 15.34 -4.46
CA ASP A 82 -13.08 14.70 -3.73
C ASP A 82 -13.30 13.18 -3.58
N ALA A 83 -14.40 12.65 -4.11
CA ALA A 83 -14.73 11.23 -4.02
C ALA A 83 -13.78 10.37 -4.87
N SER A 84 -13.47 9.17 -4.37
CA SER A 84 -12.54 8.23 -5.02
C SER A 84 -12.98 7.79 -6.39
N ASP A 85 -14.29 7.66 -6.62
CA ASP A 85 -14.83 7.12 -7.86
C ASP A 85 -14.54 8.07 -9.02
N LYS A 86 -14.87 9.35 -8.86
CA LYS A 86 -14.63 10.36 -9.88
C LYS A 86 -13.13 10.58 -10.13
N LEU A 87 -12.35 10.79 -9.06
CA LEU A 87 -10.91 11.06 -9.18
C LEU A 87 -10.15 9.87 -9.76
N GLY A 88 -10.52 8.66 -9.34
CA GLY A 88 -9.94 7.41 -9.81
C GLY A 88 -10.27 7.12 -11.27
N GLU A 89 -11.53 7.28 -11.68
CA GLU A 89 -11.96 7.07 -13.07
C GLU A 89 -11.34 8.09 -14.03
N GLU A 90 -11.22 9.36 -13.63
CA GLU A 90 -10.55 10.39 -14.44
C GLU A 90 -9.07 10.06 -14.68
N LEU A 91 -8.33 9.68 -13.62
CA LEU A 91 -6.92 9.29 -13.76
C LEU A 91 -6.76 7.99 -14.55
N GLN A 92 -7.63 6.99 -14.33
CA GLN A 92 -7.63 5.74 -15.09
C GLN A 92 -7.82 6.01 -16.58
N TRP A 93 -8.78 6.88 -16.96
CA TRP A 93 -9.00 7.25 -18.36
C TRP A 93 -7.74 7.85 -18.99
N HIS A 94 -7.09 8.79 -18.30
CA HIS A 94 -5.83 9.38 -18.78
C HIS A 94 -4.69 8.37 -18.89
N TRP A 95 -4.60 7.43 -17.93
CA TRP A 95 -3.62 6.34 -17.96
C TRP A 95 -3.85 5.41 -19.16
N ASP A 96 -5.10 4.97 -19.40
CA ASP A 96 -5.44 4.10 -20.51
C ASP A 96 -5.15 4.75 -21.88
N GLN A 97 -5.38 6.06 -22.01
CA GLN A 97 -5.02 6.80 -23.22
C GLN A 97 -3.50 6.87 -23.42
N GLU A 98 -2.72 7.12 -22.36
CA GLU A 98 -1.26 7.14 -22.42
C GLU A 98 -0.71 5.77 -22.79
N VAL A 99 -1.25 4.67 -22.24
CA VAL A 99 -0.86 3.30 -22.61
C VAL A 99 -1.16 3.01 -24.09
N LYS A 100 -2.34 3.42 -24.59
CA LYS A 100 -2.71 3.27 -26.01
C LYS A 100 -1.82 4.10 -26.94
N GLN A 101 -1.48 5.31 -26.54
CA GLN A 101 -0.62 6.19 -27.32
C GLN A 101 0.82 5.67 -27.34
N ALA A 102 1.35 5.26 -26.18
CA ALA A 102 2.68 4.67 -26.06
C ALA A 102 2.85 3.40 -26.91
N ALA A 103 1.80 2.58 -26.99
CA ALA A 103 1.76 1.41 -27.87
C ALA A 103 1.81 1.77 -29.37
N LYS A 104 1.18 2.89 -29.78
CA LYS A 104 1.23 3.37 -31.17
C LYS A 104 2.59 3.98 -31.51
N ASP A 105 3.15 4.74 -30.58
CA ASP A 105 4.37 5.52 -30.77
C ASP A 105 5.64 4.72 -30.39
N LEU A 106 5.50 3.42 -30.07
CA LEU A 106 6.58 2.49 -29.69
C LEU A 106 7.48 2.99 -28.55
N HIS A 107 6.91 3.72 -27.59
CA HIS A 107 7.61 4.18 -26.39
C HIS A 107 7.02 3.56 -25.12
N SER A 108 7.72 3.70 -23.99
CA SER A 108 7.19 3.27 -22.70
C SER A 108 6.16 4.29 -22.19
N PRO A 109 4.98 3.86 -21.67
CA PRO A 109 3.99 4.78 -21.13
C PRO A 109 4.50 5.43 -19.85
N SER A 110 4.13 6.70 -19.60
CA SER A 110 4.59 7.47 -18.43
C SER A 110 3.43 7.85 -17.52
N LEU A 111 3.43 7.34 -16.28
CA LEU A 111 2.40 7.68 -15.29
C LEU A 111 2.42 9.16 -14.94
N GLY A 112 3.62 9.75 -14.85
CA GLY A 112 3.78 11.18 -14.56
C GLY A 112 3.09 12.06 -15.62
N LYS A 113 3.12 11.66 -16.90
CA LYS A 113 2.45 12.40 -17.98
C LYS A 113 0.93 12.31 -17.87
N ALA A 114 0.39 11.13 -17.58
CA ALA A 114 -1.03 10.94 -17.31
C ALA A 114 -1.53 11.78 -16.12
N MET A 115 -0.77 11.79 -15.02
CA MET A 115 -1.07 12.61 -13.83
C MET A 115 -1.06 14.11 -14.15
N ILE A 116 -0.04 14.59 -14.88
CA ILE A 116 0.05 16.00 -15.29
C ILE A 116 -1.17 16.36 -16.13
N HIS A 117 -1.51 15.56 -17.15
CA HIS A 117 -2.67 15.83 -18.00
C HIS A 117 -4.00 15.89 -17.21
N CYS A 118 -4.15 15.06 -16.18
CA CYS A 118 -5.33 15.03 -15.32
C CYS A 118 -5.44 16.28 -14.43
N PHE A 119 -4.36 16.70 -13.77
CA PHE A 119 -4.44 17.68 -12.67
C PHE A 119 -3.82 19.06 -12.95
N TRP A 120 -3.13 19.27 -14.08
CA TRP A 120 -2.37 20.51 -14.31
C TRP A 120 -3.23 21.78 -14.32
N LYS A 121 -4.45 21.73 -14.90
CA LYS A 121 -5.32 22.92 -14.99
C LYS A 121 -5.71 23.45 -13.61
N SER A 122 -6.17 22.57 -12.74
CA SER A 122 -6.51 22.92 -11.35
C SER A 122 -5.28 23.38 -10.58
N TYR A 123 -4.13 22.75 -10.82
CA TYR A 123 -2.91 23.03 -10.07
C TYR A 123 -2.26 24.37 -10.46
N VAL A 124 -2.26 24.73 -11.75
CA VAL A 124 -1.76 26.03 -12.22
C VAL A 124 -2.55 27.20 -11.62
N LEU A 125 -3.87 27.04 -11.42
CA LEU A 125 -4.71 28.06 -10.80
C LEU A 125 -4.30 28.34 -9.34
N ILE A 126 -3.84 27.32 -8.60
CA ILE A 126 -3.30 27.46 -7.24
C ILE A 126 -2.00 28.27 -7.26
N GLY A 127 -1.19 28.10 -8.32
CA GLY A 127 0.04 28.86 -8.55
C GLY A 127 -0.15 30.37 -8.61
N ILE A 128 -1.34 30.86 -8.98
CA ILE A 128 -1.66 32.28 -9.03
C ILE A 128 -1.68 32.89 -7.61
N TYR A 129 -2.19 32.17 -6.61
CA TYR A 129 -2.25 32.67 -5.23
C TYR A 129 -0.85 32.93 -4.66
N ILE A 130 0.03 31.94 -4.77
CA ILE A 130 1.40 32.04 -4.26
C ILE A 130 2.24 33.05 -5.08
N PHE A 131 1.97 33.20 -6.38
CA PHE A 131 2.59 34.26 -7.18
C PHE A 131 2.24 35.65 -6.64
N ILE A 132 0.96 35.93 -6.43
CA ILE A 132 0.49 37.21 -5.90
C ILE A 132 1.04 37.44 -4.49
N GLU A 133 1.02 36.42 -3.63
CA GLU A 133 1.58 36.47 -2.28
C GLU A 133 3.05 36.91 -2.30
N GLU A 134 3.87 36.29 -3.15
CA GLU A 134 5.30 36.58 -3.21
C GLU A 134 5.59 37.96 -3.84
N VAL A 135 4.78 38.41 -4.80
CA VAL A 135 4.85 39.80 -5.30
C VAL A 135 4.57 40.80 -4.18
N ILE A 136 3.53 40.58 -3.38
CA ILE A 136 3.20 41.47 -2.25
C ILE A 136 4.32 41.48 -1.20
N ARG A 137 4.90 40.31 -0.91
CA ARG A 137 6.01 40.15 0.04
C ARG A 137 7.29 40.88 -0.40
N ILE A 138 7.52 41.07 -1.70
CA ILE A 138 8.61 41.91 -2.22
C ILE A 138 8.27 43.41 -2.14
N ILE A 139 7.01 43.78 -2.36
CA ILE A 139 6.56 45.18 -2.34
C ILE A 139 6.57 45.76 -0.92
N GLN A 140 6.23 44.96 0.10
CA GLN A 140 6.19 45.39 1.51
C GLN A 140 7.48 46.08 2.00
N PRO A 141 8.69 45.51 1.82
CA PRO A 141 9.96 46.17 2.11
C PRO A 141 10.13 47.54 1.44
N VAL A 142 9.68 47.68 0.19
CA VAL A 142 9.82 48.92 -0.58
C VAL A 142 8.91 50.01 0.01
N LEU A 143 7.66 49.66 0.33
CA LEU A 143 6.73 50.56 1.01
C LEU A 143 7.25 51.00 2.39
N LEU A 144 7.83 50.07 3.14
CA LEU A 144 8.45 50.37 4.44
C LEU A 144 9.63 51.35 4.28
N GLY A 145 10.49 51.14 3.28
CA GLY A 145 11.58 52.06 3.00
C GLY A 145 11.09 53.47 2.63
N LYS A 146 10.00 53.58 1.85
CA LYS A 146 9.38 54.87 1.50
C LYS A 146 8.73 55.58 2.68
N LEU A 147 8.14 54.82 3.61
CA LEU A 147 7.63 55.36 4.85
C LEU A 147 8.75 55.90 5.74
N LEU A 148 9.88 55.20 5.84
CA LEU A 148 11.04 55.67 6.60
C LEU A 148 11.71 56.89 5.97
N GLU A 149 11.78 56.95 4.64
CA GLU A 149 12.30 58.11 3.91
C GLU A 149 11.53 59.41 4.21
N TYR A 150 10.22 59.32 4.51
CA TYR A 150 9.43 60.47 4.97
C TYR A 150 9.94 61.00 6.33
N PHE A 151 10.18 60.11 7.30
CA PHE A 151 10.67 60.50 8.62
C PHE A 151 12.11 61.02 8.59
N GLU A 152 12.93 60.54 7.65
CA GLU A 152 14.31 61.03 7.46
C GLU A 152 14.37 62.47 6.94
N ARG A 153 13.38 62.88 6.11
CA ARG A 153 13.35 64.21 5.49
C ARG A 153 12.80 65.30 6.41
N CYS A 154 12.14 64.95 7.52
CA CYS A 154 11.53 65.90 8.47
C CYS A 154 10.63 66.97 7.82
N ASN A 155 9.98 66.68 6.69
CA ASN A 155 9.11 67.63 5.99
C ASN A 155 7.71 67.65 6.63
N THR A 156 7.21 68.84 6.98
CA THR A 156 5.88 69.05 7.58
C THR A 156 4.78 69.40 6.57
N ASN A 157 5.03 69.21 5.27
CA ASN A 157 4.04 69.49 4.23
C ASN A 157 2.84 68.54 4.35
N ALA A 158 1.62 69.09 4.33
CA ALA A 158 0.38 68.31 4.44
C ALA A 158 0.27 67.20 3.36
N SER A 159 0.82 67.44 2.16
CA SER A 159 0.85 66.46 1.07
C SER A 159 1.79 65.28 1.33
N ASP A 160 2.90 65.48 2.05
CA ASP A 160 3.84 64.41 2.38
C ASP A 160 3.35 63.57 3.57
N VAL A 161 2.65 64.19 4.52
CA VAL A 161 1.93 63.51 5.61
C VAL A 161 0.88 62.54 5.03
N SER A 162 0.09 63.00 4.05
CA SER A 162 -0.91 62.15 3.39
C SER A 162 -0.29 60.96 2.66
N LYS A 163 0.88 61.14 2.03
CA LYS A 163 1.62 60.02 1.39
C LYS A 163 2.12 59.02 2.43
N ALA A 164 2.63 59.49 3.58
CA ALA A 164 3.07 58.61 4.65
C ALA A 164 1.91 57.74 5.20
N TYR A 165 0.73 58.33 5.44
CA TYR A 165 -0.46 57.58 5.81
C TYR A 165 -0.88 56.58 4.73
N SER A 166 -0.76 56.93 3.44
CA SER A 166 -1.05 56.01 2.34
C SER A 166 -0.09 54.80 2.31
N TYR A 167 1.20 55.00 2.56
CA TYR A 167 2.18 53.92 2.64
C TYR A 167 1.92 53.02 3.86
N ALA A 168 1.61 53.60 5.02
CA ALA A 168 1.26 52.83 6.21
C ALA A 168 -0.01 51.99 5.99
N ALA A 169 -1.06 52.58 5.41
CA ALA A 169 -2.29 51.87 5.05
C ALA A 169 -2.04 50.76 4.04
N ALA A 170 -1.21 51.01 3.02
CA ALA A 170 -0.82 50.01 2.02
C ALA A 170 -0.08 48.82 2.66
N ILE A 171 0.84 49.08 3.61
CA ILE A 171 1.51 48.01 4.37
C ILE A 171 0.47 47.19 5.14
N SER A 172 -0.41 47.82 5.91
CA SER A 172 -1.44 47.11 6.70
C SER A 172 -2.36 46.25 5.83
N VAL A 173 -2.88 46.81 4.73
CA VAL A 173 -3.75 46.08 3.78
C VAL A 173 -2.99 44.93 3.12
N SER A 174 -1.74 45.15 2.73
CA SER A 174 -0.91 44.12 2.13
C SER A 174 -0.63 42.96 3.09
N THR A 175 -0.45 43.23 4.39
CA THR A 175 -0.24 42.18 5.40
C THR A 175 -1.48 41.31 5.55
N VAL A 176 -2.68 41.91 5.65
CA VAL A 176 -3.94 41.16 5.68
C VAL A 176 -4.13 40.35 4.40
N GLY A 177 -3.82 40.94 3.24
CA GLY A 177 -3.88 40.25 1.94
C GLY A 177 -2.96 39.03 1.88
N VAL A 178 -1.70 39.16 2.31
CA VAL A 178 -0.75 38.03 2.37
C VAL A 178 -1.27 36.93 3.29
N THR A 179 -1.76 37.26 4.49
CA THR A 179 -2.29 36.25 5.41
C THR A 179 -3.47 35.48 4.81
N LEU A 180 -4.40 36.17 4.15
CA LEU A 180 -5.55 35.53 3.50
C LEU A 180 -5.11 34.64 2.32
N LEU A 181 -4.26 35.16 1.43
CA LEU A 181 -3.74 34.42 0.28
C LEU A 181 -2.95 33.18 0.69
N HIS A 182 -2.13 33.31 1.73
CA HIS A 182 -1.32 32.22 2.28
C HIS A 182 -2.20 31.05 2.72
N HIS A 183 -3.20 31.30 3.56
CA HIS A 183 -4.08 30.23 4.05
C HIS A 183 -4.93 29.61 2.94
N LEU A 184 -5.40 30.41 1.98
CA LEU A 184 -6.11 29.90 0.79
C LEU A 184 -5.20 29.02 -0.08
N TYR A 185 -3.95 29.45 -0.32
CA TYR A 185 -2.96 28.66 -1.03
C TYR A 185 -2.71 27.32 -0.34
N PHE A 186 -2.41 27.32 0.97
CA PHE A 186 -2.14 26.10 1.72
C PHE A 186 -3.33 25.14 1.75
N TYR A 187 -4.55 25.65 1.90
CA TYR A 187 -5.76 24.83 1.81
C TYR A 187 -5.91 24.15 0.44
N HIS A 188 -5.80 24.93 -0.65
CA HIS A 188 -5.98 24.40 -1.99
C HIS A 188 -4.85 23.46 -2.42
N VAL A 189 -3.61 23.75 -2.08
CA VAL A 189 -2.45 22.92 -2.46
C VAL A 189 -2.45 21.57 -1.73
N GLN A 190 -2.78 21.56 -0.43
CA GLN A 190 -2.91 20.31 0.33
C GLN A 190 -4.07 19.46 -0.19
N ARG A 191 -5.20 20.10 -0.53
CA ARG A 191 -6.34 19.42 -1.15
C ARG A 191 -5.98 18.83 -2.52
N ALA A 192 -5.17 19.53 -3.32
CA ALA A 192 -4.68 19.00 -4.60
C ALA A 192 -3.78 17.76 -4.41
N GLY A 193 -2.87 17.78 -3.42
CA GLY A 193 -2.08 16.61 -3.04
C GLY A 193 -2.95 15.40 -2.66
N MET A 194 -3.94 15.64 -1.80
CA MET A 194 -4.91 14.62 -1.39
C MET A 194 -5.67 14.04 -2.59
N LYS A 195 -6.15 14.87 -3.53
CA LYS A 195 -6.86 14.41 -4.73
C LYS A 195 -5.99 13.49 -5.58
N ILE A 196 -4.72 13.85 -5.80
CA ILE A 196 -3.75 13.03 -6.53
C ILE A 196 -3.53 11.70 -5.80
N ARG A 197 -3.35 11.73 -4.47
CA ARG A 197 -3.18 10.52 -3.66
C ARG A 197 -4.36 9.57 -3.80
N VAL A 198 -5.58 10.07 -3.63
CA VAL A 198 -6.80 9.26 -3.74
C VAL A 198 -6.94 8.63 -5.12
N ALA A 199 -6.70 9.41 -6.18
CA ALA A 199 -6.75 8.91 -7.56
C ALA A 199 -5.73 7.79 -7.82
N VAL A 200 -4.49 7.97 -7.38
CA VAL A 200 -3.43 6.96 -7.57
C VAL A 200 -3.71 5.70 -6.73
N CYS A 201 -4.21 5.84 -5.50
CA CYS A 201 -4.65 4.70 -4.70
C CYS A 201 -5.74 3.89 -5.42
N HIS A 202 -6.71 4.56 -6.05
CA HIS A 202 -7.76 3.89 -6.82
C HIS A 202 -7.16 3.07 -7.98
N VAL A 203 -6.28 3.66 -8.80
CA VAL A 203 -5.68 2.97 -9.95
C VAL A 203 -4.79 1.80 -9.50
N VAL A 204 -4.00 1.96 -8.44
CA VAL A 204 -3.17 0.88 -7.87
C VAL A 204 -4.03 -0.25 -7.32
N TYR A 205 -5.11 0.08 -6.58
CA TYR A 205 -6.01 -0.92 -6.02
C TYR A 205 -6.73 -1.70 -7.12
N ARG A 206 -7.27 -1.01 -8.13
CA ARG A 206 -7.89 -1.63 -9.30
C ARG A 206 -6.92 -2.55 -10.03
N LYS A 207 -5.68 -2.10 -10.24
CA LYS A 207 -4.64 -2.94 -10.86
C LYS A 207 -4.39 -4.20 -10.04
N ALA A 208 -4.25 -4.08 -8.71
CA ALA A 208 -3.95 -5.20 -7.83
C ALA A 208 -5.01 -6.32 -7.91
N LEU A 209 -6.27 -5.98 -8.16
CA LEU A 209 -7.37 -6.94 -8.33
C LEU A 209 -7.33 -7.67 -9.68
N CYS A 210 -6.64 -7.13 -10.69
CA CYS A 210 -6.60 -7.68 -12.04
C CYS A 210 -5.26 -8.36 -12.39
N LEU A 211 -4.29 -8.42 -11.47
CA LEU A 211 -2.99 -9.03 -11.75
C LEU A 211 -3.10 -10.53 -11.95
N ASN A 212 -2.39 -11.07 -12.94
CA ASN A 212 -2.30 -12.52 -13.12
C ASN A 212 -1.37 -13.18 -12.09
N SER A 213 -1.46 -14.50 -11.95
CA SER A 213 -0.67 -15.29 -11.00
C SER A 213 0.84 -15.15 -11.20
N THR A 214 1.33 -15.03 -12.44
CA THR A 214 2.75 -14.78 -12.73
C THR A 214 3.23 -13.40 -12.27
N ALA A 215 2.40 -12.36 -12.46
CA ALA A 215 2.67 -11.01 -12.00
C ALA A 215 2.61 -10.94 -10.47
N LEU A 216 1.66 -11.65 -9.86
CA LEU A 216 1.55 -11.78 -8.41
C LEU A 216 2.73 -12.52 -7.78
N ALA A 217 3.45 -13.37 -8.53
CA ALA A 217 4.71 -13.95 -8.07
C ALA A 217 5.88 -12.94 -8.13
N LYS A 218 5.85 -11.99 -9.07
CA LYS A 218 6.86 -10.92 -9.21
C LYS A 218 6.69 -9.80 -8.17
N THR A 219 5.50 -9.63 -7.61
CA THR A 219 5.21 -8.60 -6.60
C THR A 219 4.73 -9.20 -5.29
N THR A 220 5.14 -8.65 -4.15
CA THR A 220 4.68 -9.14 -2.84
C THR A 220 3.55 -8.28 -2.29
N THR A 221 2.67 -8.86 -1.46
CA THR A 221 1.66 -8.09 -0.73
C THR A 221 2.28 -6.95 0.08
N GLY A 222 3.47 -7.16 0.65
CA GLY A 222 4.24 -6.12 1.35
C GLY A 222 4.66 -4.97 0.43
N GLN A 223 5.04 -5.24 -0.82
CA GLN A 223 5.32 -4.19 -1.81
C GLN A 223 4.08 -3.37 -2.15
N ILE A 224 2.93 -4.01 -2.38
CA ILE A 224 1.66 -3.31 -2.69
C ILE A 224 1.25 -2.40 -1.52
N VAL A 225 1.33 -2.91 -0.29
CA VAL A 225 1.05 -2.12 0.92
C VAL A 225 2.02 -0.94 1.03
N ASN A 226 3.31 -1.14 0.74
CA ASN A 226 4.30 -0.05 0.76
C ASN A 226 4.01 0.99 -0.33
N LEU A 227 3.57 0.59 -1.54
CA LEU A 227 3.13 1.53 -2.57
C LEU A 227 1.99 2.41 -2.01
N LEU A 228 0.93 1.80 -1.48
CA LEU A 228 -0.25 2.51 -0.99
C LEU A 228 0.01 3.34 0.28
N SER A 229 0.91 2.90 1.17
CA SER A 229 1.15 3.56 2.47
C SER A 229 2.32 4.53 2.48
N ASN A 230 3.27 4.42 1.56
CA ASN A 230 4.47 5.26 1.53
C ASN A 230 4.60 6.02 0.21
N ASP A 231 4.55 5.33 -0.93
CA ASP A 231 4.75 5.99 -2.24
C ASP A 231 3.66 7.00 -2.56
N VAL A 232 2.39 6.66 -2.34
CA VAL A 232 1.29 7.57 -2.66
C VAL A 232 1.24 8.80 -1.73
N ASN A 233 1.67 8.64 -0.46
CA ASN A 233 1.69 9.76 0.49
C ASN A 233 2.69 10.87 0.11
N LYS A 234 3.71 10.57 -0.70
CA LYS A 234 4.64 11.61 -1.19
C LYS A 234 3.96 12.66 -2.07
N PHE A 235 2.82 12.34 -2.68
CA PHE A 235 2.08 13.30 -3.49
C PHE A 235 1.47 14.45 -2.66
N ASP A 236 1.16 14.21 -1.39
CA ASP A 236 0.74 15.26 -0.45
C ASP A 236 1.89 16.24 -0.17
N GLU A 237 3.11 15.73 -0.05
CA GLU A 237 4.28 16.55 0.28
C GLU A 237 4.82 17.31 -0.93
N VAL A 238 4.92 16.66 -2.10
CA VAL A 238 5.52 17.30 -3.28
C VAL A 238 4.68 18.46 -3.80
N THR A 239 3.35 18.35 -3.76
CA THR A 239 2.45 19.41 -4.18
C THR A 239 2.62 20.66 -3.31
N LEU A 240 2.87 20.52 -2.01
CA LEU A 240 3.15 21.66 -1.13
C LEU A 240 4.33 22.52 -1.62
N TYR A 241 5.37 21.88 -2.15
CA TYR A 241 6.63 22.54 -2.48
C TYR A 241 6.85 22.82 -3.98
N LEU A 242 6.12 22.17 -4.88
CA LEU A 242 6.40 22.18 -6.32
C LEU A 242 6.38 23.60 -6.92
N HIS A 243 5.54 24.52 -6.43
CA HIS A 243 5.50 25.90 -6.93
C HIS A 243 6.78 26.69 -6.62
N PHE A 244 7.53 26.33 -5.56
CA PHE A 244 8.77 27.02 -5.21
C PHE A 244 9.89 26.77 -6.23
N LEU A 245 9.80 25.76 -7.10
CA LEU A 245 10.80 25.53 -8.16
C LEU A 245 10.90 26.67 -9.16
N TRP A 246 9.77 27.32 -9.49
CA TRP A 246 9.77 28.46 -10.42
C TRP A 246 9.67 29.79 -9.67
N ILE A 247 8.97 29.84 -8.54
CA ILE A 247 8.83 31.04 -7.71
C ILE A 247 10.16 31.42 -7.06
N GLY A 248 10.92 30.45 -6.55
CA GLY A 248 12.19 30.71 -5.88
C GLY A 248 13.17 31.50 -6.75
N PRO A 249 13.55 31.00 -7.94
CA PRO A 249 14.42 31.73 -8.86
C PRO A 249 13.86 33.09 -9.28
N LEU A 250 12.55 33.17 -9.54
CA LEU A 250 11.90 34.43 -9.95
C LEU A 250 11.95 35.48 -8.84
N GLN A 251 11.63 35.10 -7.61
CA GLN A 251 11.70 35.96 -6.43
C GLN A 251 13.15 36.41 -6.16
N ALA A 252 14.11 35.49 -6.23
CA ALA A 252 15.52 35.81 -6.05
C ALA A 252 15.99 36.85 -7.08
N LEU A 253 15.64 36.65 -8.36
CA LEU A 253 15.97 37.61 -9.42
C LEU A 253 15.36 38.99 -9.15
N ALA A 254 14.07 39.06 -8.82
CA ALA A 254 13.39 40.32 -8.54
C ALA A 254 14.03 41.07 -7.36
N VAL A 255 14.35 40.36 -6.28
CA VAL A 255 14.99 40.97 -5.10
C VAL A 255 16.43 41.40 -5.38
N ILE A 256 17.20 40.63 -6.13
CA ILE A 256 18.55 41.03 -6.56
C ILE A 256 18.48 42.33 -7.35
N LEU A 257 17.55 42.44 -8.32
CA LEU A 257 17.38 43.67 -9.10
C LEU A 257 16.98 44.87 -8.23
N LEU A 258 16.07 44.69 -7.27
CA LEU A 258 15.66 45.76 -6.35
C LEU A 258 16.78 46.20 -5.40
N LEU A 259 17.59 45.26 -4.92
CA LEU A 259 18.73 45.58 -4.06
C LEU A 259 19.85 46.26 -4.84
N LEU A 260 20.09 45.86 -6.10
CA LEU A 260 21.01 46.58 -7.00
C LEU A 260 20.54 48.00 -7.28
N TYR A 261 19.22 48.21 -7.43
CA TYR A 261 18.66 49.57 -7.58
C TYR A 261 18.84 50.42 -6.30
N THR A 262 18.67 49.82 -5.12
CA THR A 262 18.66 50.56 -3.84
C THR A 262 20.06 50.82 -3.27
N LEU A 263 20.94 49.83 -3.35
CA LEU A 263 22.28 49.83 -2.75
C LEU A 263 23.41 49.86 -3.78
N GLY A 264 23.09 49.85 -5.07
CA GLY A 264 24.10 49.75 -6.12
C GLY A 264 24.87 48.41 -6.10
N PRO A 265 26.09 48.38 -6.67
CA PRO A 265 26.92 47.18 -6.73
C PRO A 265 27.29 46.59 -5.36
N SER A 266 27.20 47.35 -4.27
CA SER A 266 27.52 46.89 -2.91
C SER A 266 26.65 45.71 -2.45
N CYS A 267 25.46 45.53 -3.01
CA CYS A 267 24.61 44.35 -2.79
C CYS A 267 25.30 43.03 -3.18
N LEU A 268 26.20 43.05 -4.17
CA LEU A 268 26.86 41.84 -4.67
C LEU A 268 27.71 41.16 -3.60
N ALA A 269 28.26 41.90 -2.64
CA ALA A 269 29.01 41.33 -1.53
C ALA A 269 28.12 40.47 -0.62
N GLY A 270 26.93 40.96 -0.28
CA GLY A 270 25.94 40.19 0.48
C GLY A 270 25.41 38.99 -0.29
N MET A 271 25.17 39.16 -1.59
CA MET A 271 24.74 38.06 -2.46
C MET A 271 25.81 36.98 -2.62
N ALA A 272 27.08 37.36 -2.74
CA ALA A 272 28.19 36.40 -2.80
C ALA A 272 28.23 35.53 -1.52
N ILE A 273 28.11 36.16 -0.35
CA ILE A 273 28.05 35.43 0.92
C ILE A 273 26.80 34.54 0.98
N PHE A 274 25.65 35.04 0.53
CA PHE A 274 24.41 34.26 0.47
C PHE A 274 24.57 33.00 -0.39
N PHE A 275 25.12 33.13 -1.61
CA PHE A 275 25.39 32.00 -2.50
C PHE A 275 26.47 31.05 -1.99
N ILE A 276 27.43 31.53 -1.18
CA ILE A 276 28.44 30.67 -0.53
C ILE A 276 27.84 29.88 0.64
N LEU A 277 26.97 30.52 1.44
CA LEU A 277 26.35 29.88 2.60
C LEU A 277 25.30 28.83 2.21
N MET A 278 24.68 28.95 1.03
CA MET A 278 23.67 28.00 0.55
C MET A 278 24.23 26.56 0.34
N PRO A 279 25.35 26.33 -0.38
CA PRO A 279 26.00 25.02 -0.46
C PRO A 279 26.40 24.48 0.90
N VAL A 280 26.92 25.33 1.79
CA VAL A 280 27.34 24.93 3.15
C VAL A 280 26.15 24.41 3.96
N GLN A 281 25.02 25.12 3.94
CA GLN A 281 23.78 24.66 4.59
C GLN A 281 23.24 23.38 3.96
N THR A 282 23.31 23.25 2.63
CA THR A 282 22.91 22.03 1.91
C THR A 282 23.80 20.85 2.27
N MET A 283 25.11 21.05 2.42
CA MET A 283 26.06 20.04 2.86
C MET A 283 25.77 19.59 4.30
N PHE A 284 25.48 20.52 5.22
CA PHE A 284 25.04 20.17 6.57
C PHE A 284 23.75 19.34 6.55
N GLY A 285 22.79 19.68 5.69
CA GLY A 285 21.57 18.90 5.47
C GLY A 285 21.84 17.48 4.99
N ARG A 286 22.72 17.30 3.99
CA ARG A 286 23.12 15.97 3.48
C ARG A 286 23.83 15.13 4.53
N LEU A 287 24.76 15.74 5.27
CA LEU A 287 25.50 15.04 6.33
C LEU A 287 24.55 14.67 7.50
N PHE A 288 23.61 15.54 7.83
CA PHE A 288 22.55 15.25 8.79
C PHE A 288 21.68 14.07 8.34
N SER A 289 21.27 14.04 7.06
CA SER A 289 20.50 12.92 6.49
C SER A 289 21.26 11.59 6.55
N ARG A 290 22.57 11.59 6.24
CA ARG A 290 23.43 10.39 6.38
C ARG A 290 23.47 9.87 7.82
N PHE A 291 23.70 10.74 8.80
CA PHE A 291 23.66 10.33 10.22
C PHE A 291 22.29 9.88 10.68
N ARG A 292 21.22 10.43 10.08
CA ARG A 292 19.85 9.99 10.37
C ARG A 292 19.60 8.58 9.87
N ALA A 293 20.12 8.22 8.69
CA ALA A 293 20.08 6.86 8.16
C ALA A 293 20.86 5.88 9.07
N GLU A 294 22.06 6.25 9.52
CA GLU A 294 22.81 5.44 10.49
C GLU A 294 22.05 5.25 11.82
N THR A 295 21.36 6.30 12.28
CA THR A 295 20.54 6.24 13.49
C THR A 295 19.33 5.31 13.31
N ALA A 296 18.71 5.30 12.13
CA ALA A 296 17.58 4.43 11.84
C ALA A 296 17.96 2.95 11.93
N ILE A 297 19.11 2.56 11.37
CA ILE A 297 19.62 1.16 11.42
C ILE A 297 19.77 0.68 12.88
N LEU A 298 20.36 1.51 13.76
CA LEU A 298 20.52 1.16 15.18
C LEU A 298 19.17 1.13 15.93
N SER A 299 18.22 1.98 15.53
CA SER A 299 16.87 1.96 16.11
C SER A 299 16.12 0.68 15.72
N ASP A 300 16.26 0.24 14.46
CA ASP A 300 15.68 -1.01 13.97
C ASP A 300 16.27 -2.21 14.70
N ASP A 301 17.58 -2.23 14.93
CA ASP A 301 18.24 -3.26 15.76
C ASP A 301 17.68 -3.28 17.18
N ARG A 302 17.51 -2.12 17.82
CA ARG A 302 16.91 -2.04 19.16
C ARG A 302 15.48 -2.58 19.17
N ILE A 303 14.65 -2.18 18.19
CA ILE A 303 13.25 -2.62 18.08
C ILE A 303 13.19 -4.13 17.85
N ARG A 304 14.06 -4.68 16.99
CA ARG A 304 14.17 -6.12 16.75
C ARG A 304 14.53 -6.88 18.02
N THR A 305 15.60 -6.51 18.71
CA THR A 305 16.01 -7.15 19.98
C THR A 305 14.90 -7.05 21.02
N MET A 306 14.20 -5.91 21.10
CA MET A 306 13.08 -5.73 22.01
C MET A 306 11.89 -6.65 21.67
N ASN A 307 11.58 -6.83 20.38
CA ASN A 307 10.54 -7.77 19.94
C ASN A 307 10.90 -9.22 20.27
N GLU A 308 12.17 -9.63 20.12
CA GLU A 308 12.64 -10.97 20.51
C GLU A 308 12.48 -11.20 22.01
N VAL A 309 12.83 -10.21 22.85
CA VAL A 309 12.64 -10.27 24.31
C VAL A 309 11.16 -10.37 24.68
N ILE A 310 10.29 -9.57 24.06
CA ILE A 310 8.84 -9.59 24.34
C ILE A 310 8.23 -10.93 23.91
N SER A 311 8.60 -11.42 22.73
CA SER A 311 8.15 -12.72 22.23
C SER A 311 8.63 -13.87 23.14
N GLY A 312 9.84 -13.77 23.68
CA GLY A 312 10.45 -14.74 24.58
C GLY A 312 10.18 -14.53 26.07
N ILE A 313 9.27 -13.61 26.45
CA ILE A 313 9.18 -13.12 27.84
C ILE A 313 8.92 -14.21 28.87
N ARG A 314 8.13 -15.23 28.53
CA ARG A 314 7.82 -16.36 29.42
C ARG A 314 9.07 -17.17 29.76
N VAL A 315 9.90 -17.45 28.74
CA VAL A 315 11.16 -18.21 28.89
C VAL A 315 12.18 -17.40 29.68
N ILE A 316 12.34 -16.12 29.35
CA ILE A 316 13.26 -15.20 30.05
C ILE A 316 12.90 -15.09 31.54
N LYS A 317 11.60 -15.00 31.87
CA LYS A 317 11.09 -14.98 33.25
C LYS A 317 11.34 -16.30 33.98
N MET A 318 11.15 -17.43 33.31
CA MET A 318 11.40 -18.76 33.89
C MET A 318 12.87 -18.94 34.29
N TYR A 319 13.81 -18.40 33.51
CA TYR A 319 15.26 -18.51 33.77
C TYR A 319 15.88 -17.34 34.56
N GLY A 320 15.10 -16.28 34.89
CA GLY A 320 15.61 -15.12 35.61
C GLY A 320 16.64 -14.30 34.81
N TRP A 321 16.53 -14.27 33.47
CA TRP A 321 17.48 -13.62 32.57
C TRP A 321 17.17 -12.14 32.28
N GLU A 322 16.31 -11.48 33.07
CA GLU A 322 15.91 -10.10 32.76
C GLU A 322 17.09 -9.12 32.82
N LYS A 323 18.00 -9.27 33.79
CA LYS A 323 19.16 -8.37 33.94
C LYS A 323 20.14 -8.49 32.76
N PRO A 324 20.55 -9.68 32.30
CA PRO A 324 21.34 -9.84 31.07
C PRO A 324 20.70 -9.22 29.83
N PHE A 325 19.42 -9.52 29.57
CA PHE A 325 18.73 -8.95 28.40
C PHE A 325 18.54 -7.44 28.50
N ALA A 326 18.34 -6.90 29.70
CA ALA A 326 18.31 -5.45 29.92
C ALA A 326 19.65 -4.79 29.58
N LYS A 327 20.79 -5.42 29.94
CA LYS A 327 22.12 -4.93 29.56
C LYS A 327 22.36 -4.96 28.06
N LEU A 328 21.93 -6.03 27.37
CA LEU A 328 22.01 -6.14 25.92
C LEU A 328 21.25 -4.98 25.23
N VAL A 329 20.03 -4.70 25.68
CA VAL A 329 19.24 -3.56 25.17
C VAL A 329 19.91 -2.21 25.49
N ASP A 330 20.49 -2.06 26.68
CA ASP A 330 21.20 -0.84 27.07
C ASP A 330 22.44 -0.58 26.20
N GLU A 331 23.19 -1.61 25.82
CA GLU A 331 24.35 -1.48 24.91
C GLU A 331 23.93 -0.97 23.52
N VAL A 332 22.89 -1.58 22.93
CA VAL A 332 22.33 -1.11 21.64
C VAL A 332 21.83 0.33 21.78
N ARG A 333 21.15 0.66 22.88
CA ARG A 333 20.65 2.00 23.16
C ARG A 333 21.78 3.02 23.31
N ARG A 334 22.90 2.69 23.94
CA ARG A 334 24.07 3.58 24.07
C ARG A 334 24.66 3.90 22.71
N MET A 335 24.79 2.92 21.82
CA MET A 335 25.25 3.13 20.45
C MET A 335 24.29 4.05 19.68
N GLU A 336 22.98 3.80 19.78
CA GLU A 336 21.93 4.63 19.18
C GLU A 336 22.02 6.09 19.70
N ILE A 337 22.10 6.29 21.02
CA ILE A 337 22.20 7.61 21.64
C ILE A 337 23.46 8.36 21.18
N SER A 338 24.60 7.67 21.06
CA SER A 338 25.84 8.29 20.57
C SER A 338 25.69 8.86 19.15
N ARG A 339 25.01 8.14 18.27
CA ARG A 339 24.70 8.62 16.90
C ARG A 339 23.66 9.74 16.90
N ILE A 340 22.63 9.63 17.74
CA ILE A 340 21.63 10.70 17.93
C ILE A 340 22.31 11.99 18.39
N MET A 341 23.23 11.93 19.35
CA MET A 341 23.94 13.10 19.86
C MET A 341 24.78 13.78 18.78
N LYS A 342 25.55 13.01 17.98
CA LYS A 342 26.31 13.55 16.84
C LYS A 342 25.39 14.23 15.82
N SER A 343 24.27 13.60 15.47
CA SER A 343 23.25 14.18 14.59
C SER A 343 22.64 15.46 15.18
N SER A 344 22.39 15.48 16.49
CA SER A 344 21.84 16.64 17.20
C SER A 344 22.80 17.83 17.23
N TYR A 345 24.09 17.60 17.49
CA TYR A 345 25.11 18.65 17.40
C TYR A 345 25.17 19.25 16.00
N LEU A 346 25.15 18.41 14.96
CA LEU A 346 25.15 18.87 13.57
C LEU A 346 23.89 19.68 13.22
N ARG A 347 22.72 19.25 13.71
CA ARG A 347 21.46 19.98 13.56
C ARG A 347 21.52 21.34 14.26
N GLY A 348 22.05 21.39 15.48
CA GLY A 348 22.27 22.63 16.22
C GLY A 348 23.18 23.58 15.47
N LEU A 349 24.28 23.09 14.90
CA LEU A 349 25.21 23.88 14.09
C LEU A 349 24.55 24.42 12.81
N ASN A 350 23.74 23.60 12.12
CA ASN A 350 23.00 24.04 10.95
C ASN A 350 21.97 25.15 11.29
N MET A 351 21.23 24.98 12.40
CA MET A 351 20.30 26.00 12.88
C MET A 351 21.01 27.30 13.28
N ALA A 352 22.12 27.21 14.00
CA ALA A 352 22.94 28.36 14.35
C ALA A 352 23.45 29.08 13.09
N SER A 353 23.99 28.33 12.12
CA SER A 353 24.42 28.85 10.81
C SER A 353 23.29 29.59 10.10
N PHE A 354 22.06 29.05 10.10
CA PHE A 354 20.90 29.68 9.46
C PHE A 354 20.54 31.06 10.06
N PHE A 355 20.56 31.18 11.39
CA PHE A 355 20.26 32.46 12.07
C PHE A 355 21.40 33.48 11.89
N VAL A 356 22.65 33.03 12.07
CA VAL A 356 23.86 33.88 11.95
C VAL A 356 24.07 34.38 10.52
N ALA A 357 23.81 33.54 9.52
CA ALA A 357 23.95 33.88 8.10
C ALA A 357 23.30 35.22 7.74
N SER A 358 22.06 35.46 8.21
CA SER A 358 21.34 36.71 7.92
C SER A 358 22.07 37.95 8.41
N LYS A 359 22.73 37.87 9.57
CA LYS A 359 23.46 38.98 10.17
C LYS A 359 24.77 39.24 9.42
N ILE A 360 25.48 38.17 9.04
CA ILE A 360 26.71 38.27 8.25
C ILE A 360 26.44 38.90 6.88
N ILE A 361 25.38 38.47 6.18
CA ILE A 361 25.01 39.00 4.86
C ILE A 361 24.72 40.50 4.91
N ILE A 362 23.91 40.93 5.89
CA ILE A 362 23.56 42.34 6.07
C ILE A 362 24.81 43.15 6.46
N PHE A 363 25.61 42.65 7.41
CA PHE A 363 26.85 43.30 7.84
C PHE A 363 27.80 43.54 6.66
N ALA A 364 28.10 42.50 5.87
CA ALA A 364 28.98 42.62 4.72
C ALA A 364 28.44 43.60 3.67
N THR A 365 27.13 43.56 3.40
CA THR A 365 26.49 44.49 2.46
C THR A 365 26.66 45.94 2.92
N VAL A 366 26.35 46.23 4.18
CA VAL A 366 26.46 47.57 4.75
C VAL A 366 27.92 48.03 4.82
N CYS A 367 28.85 47.16 5.21
CA CYS A 367 30.28 47.47 5.24
C CYS A 367 30.80 47.89 3.86
N VAL A 368 30.54 47.09 2.82
CA VAL A 368 30.96 47.43 1.44
C VAL A 368 30.28 48.71 0.95
N TYR A 369 29.02 48.94 1.32
CA TYR A 369 28.30 50.17 0.98
C TYR A 369 28.94 51.42 1.59
N VAL A 370 29.35 51.36 2.85
CA VAL A 370 30.05 52.47 3.52
C VAL A 370 31.47 52.66 2.97
N LEU A 371 32.21 51.56 2.74
CA LEU A 371 33.57 51.61 2.20
C LEU A 371 33.64 52.16 0.77
N THR A 372 32.55 52.05 0.00
CA THR A 372 32.43 52.65 -1.34
C THR A 372 32.08 54.14 -1.31
N GLY A 373 32.04 54.75 -0.12
CA GLY A 373 31.83 56.19 0.07
C GLY A 373 30.36 56.62 0.12
N ASN A 374 29.42 55.68 0.18
CA ASN A 374 28.00 56.02 0.23
C ASN A 374 27.52 56.32 1.67
N HIS A 375 26.54 57.22 1.79
CA HIS A 375 25.89 57.52 3.06
C HIS A 375 24.76 56.53 3.36
N LEU A 376 24.82 55.93 4.55
CA LEU A 376 23.83 54.98 5.02
C LEU A 376 22.58 55.70 5.54
N THR A 377 21.40 55.33 5.01
CA THR A 377 20.11 55.79 5.53
C THR A 377 19.36 54.62 6.15
N ALA A 378 18.50 54.89 7.14
CA ALA A 378 17.67 53.87 7.78
C ALA A 378 16.73 53.22 6.75
N SER A 379 16.12 54.03 5.87
CA SER A 379 15.26 53.57 4.77
C SER A 379 15.91 52.47 3.91
N ARG A 380 17.18 52.66 3.51
CA ARG A 380 17.94 51.69 2.70
C ARG A 380 18.29 50.43 3.49
N VAL A 381 18.71 50.58 4.75
CA VAL A 381 19.09 49.44 5.60
C VAL A 381 17.89 48.54 5.92
N PHE A 382 16.78 49.12 6.37
CA PHE A 382 15.59 48.35 6.72
C PHE A 382 14.96 47.67 5.50
N MET A 383 14.94 48.34 4.35
CA MET A 383 14.51 47.73 3.10
C MET A 383 15.42 46.53 2.74
N ALA A 384 16.74 46.69 2.84
CA ALA A 384 17.68 45.62 2.53
C ALA A 384 17.54 44.42 3.48
N VAL A 385 17.43 44.67 4.78
CA VAL A 385 17.21 43.62 5.80
C VAL A 385 15.95 42.81 5.48
N ALA A 386 14.85 43.47 5.14
CA ALA A 386 13.59 42.83 4.84
C ALA A 386 13.63 42.05 3.51
N LEU A 387 14.24 42.61 2.45
CA LEU A 387 14.42 41.95 1.16
C LEU A 387 15.31 40.70 1.25
N TYR A 388 16.45 40.77 1.95
CA TYR A 388 17.28 39.59 2.22
C TYR A 388 16.53 38.55 3.05
N GLY A 389 15.74 38.98 4.04
CA GLY A 389 14.90 38.10 4.84
C GLY A 389 13.88 37.33 4.01
N ALA A 390 13.24 38.01 3.04
CA ALA A 390 12.25 37.42 2.14
C ALA A 390 12.86 36.34 1.23
N VAL A 391 13.98 36.59 0.55
CA VAL A 391 14.58 35.59 -0.36
C VAL A 391 15.15 34.39 0.40
N ARG A 392 15.67 34.62 1.61
CA ARG A 392 16.36 33.59 2.38
C ARG A 392 15.49 32.35 2.60
N LEU A 393 14.29 32.50 3.14
CA LEU A 393 13.41 31.34 3.42
C LEU A 393 13.09 30.57 2.15
N THR A 394 12.79 31.27 1.06
CA THR A 394 12.41 30.63 -0.21
C THR A 394 13.57 29.87 -0.83
N ILE A 395 14.77 30.45 -0.87
CA ILE A 395 15.93 29.85 -1.55
C ILE A 395 16.69 28.85 -0.67
N THR A 396 16.83 29.07 0.63
CA THR A 396 17.63 28.16 1.48
C THR A 396 16.83 27.02 2.08
N LEU A 397 15.49 27.12 2.12
CA LEU A 397 14.62 26.08 2.68
C LEU A 397 13.67 25.52 1.62
N PHE A 398 12.75 26.33 1.10
CA PHE A 398 11.65 25.80 0.27
C PHE A 398 12.11 25.26 -1.09
N PHE A 399 13.02 25.96 -1.77
CA PHE A 399 13.52 25.53 -3.08
C PHE A 399 14.33 24.21 -3.00
N PRO A 400 15.29 24.02 -2.07
CA PRO A 400 15.95 22.73 -1.86
C PRO A 400 14.97 21.61 -1.48
N CYS A 401 14.00 21.89 -0.58
CA CYS A 401 12.96 20.91 -0.24
C CYS A 401 12.11 20.55 -1.46
N ALA A 402 11.81 21.49 -2.36
CA ALA A 402 11.09 21.20 -3.59
C ALA A 402 11.87 20.25 -4.50
N ILE A 403 13.18 20.47 -4.67
CA ILE A 403 14.06 19.57 -5.44
C ILE A 403 14.09 18.18 -4.82
N GLU A 404 14.28 18.10 -3.51
CA GLU A 404 14.29 16.84 -2.75
C GLU A 404 12.99 16.06 -2.95
N LYS A 405 11.84 16.71 -2.71
CA LYS A 405 10.52 16.07 -2.80
C LYS A 405 10.15 15.68 -4.22
N VAL A 406 10.56 16.44 -5.23
CA VAL A 406 10.40 16.04 -6.63
C VAL A 406 11.24 14.81 -6.94
N SER A 407 12.51 14.76 -6.51
CA SER A 407 13.37 13.58 -6.70
C SER A 407 12.76 12.33 -6.07
N GLU A 408 12.32 12.42 -4.81
CA GLU A 408 11.67 11.32 -4.10
C GLU A 408 10.37 10.84 -4.77
N SER A 409 9.58 11.79 -5.29
CA SER A 409 8.32 11.51 -5.96
C SER A 409 8.53 10.88 -7.34
N LEU A 410 9.56 11.29 -8.08
CA LEU A 410 9.90 10.68 -9.39
C LEU A 410 10.27 9.20 -9.23
N VAL A 411 10.99 8.84 -8.18
CA VAL A 411 11.28 7.42 -7.86
C VAL A 411 9.98 6.67 -7.55
N SER A 412 9.07 7.28 -6.79
CA SER A 412 7.77 6.69 -6.46
C SER A 412 6.86 6.51 -7.68
N ILE A 413 6.79 7.51 -8.56
CA ILE A 413 6.08 7.42 -9.84
C ILE A 413 6.63 6.26 -10.67
N LYS A 414 7.96 6.09 -10.76
CA LYS A 414 8.56 4.95 -11.48
C LYS A 414 8.20 3.60 -10.87
N ARG A 415 8.18 3.48 -9.54
CA ARG A 415 7.79 2.24 -8.84
C ARG A 415 6.32 1.89 -9.09
N ILE A 416 5.42 2.88 -8.95
CA ILE A 416 3.99 2.70 -9.22
C ILE A 416 3.78 2.35 -10.69
N GLN A 417 4.43 3.06 -11.61
CA GLN A 417 4.37 2.75 -13.05
C GLN A 417 4.83 1.33 -13.34
N GLY A 418 5.94 0.87 -12.75
CA GLY A 418 6.41 -0.50 -12.90
C GLY A 418 5.36 -1.53 -12.44
N PHE A 419 4.65 -1.25 -11.34
CA PHE A 419 3.55 -2.08 -10.86
C PHE A 419 2.33 -2.04 -11.80
N LEU A 420 1.96 -0.86 -12.32
CA LEU A 420 0.84 -0.71 -13.25
C LEU A 420 1.08 -1.37 -14.61
N LEU A 421 2.34 -1.63 -14.97
CA LEU A 421 2.71 -2.31 -16.21
C LEU A 421 2.84 -3.83 -16.06
N LEU A 422 2.63 -4.37 -14.86
CA LEU A 422 2.57 -5.82 -14.68
C LEU A 422 1.40 -6.43 -15.47
N ASP A 423 1.58 -7.67 -15.89
CA ASP A 423 0.61 -8.38 -16.72
C ASP A 423 -0.69 -8.63 -15.93
N GLU A 424 -1.82 -8.30 -16.56
CA GLU A 424 -3.14 -8.58 -16.02
C GLU A 424 -3.59 -9.99 -16.41
N VAL A 425 -4.54 -10.54 -15.65
CA VAL A 425 -5.33 -11.68 -16.14
C VAL A 425 -5.97 -11.20 -17.42
N SER A 426 -5.72 -11.90 -18.52
CA SER A 426 -6.37 -11.58 -19.79
C SER A 426 -7.87 -11.45 -19.50
N PRO A 427 -8.55 -10.35 -19.89
CA PRO A 427 -9.99 -10.27 -19.74
C PRO A 427 -10.52 -11.58 -20.31
N PRO A 428 -11.34 -12.34 -19.56
CA PRO A 428 -11.61 -13.72 -19.89
C PRO A 428 -11.93 -13.76 -21.37
N LEU A 429 -10.98 -14.26 -22.18
CA LEU A 429 -11.28 -14.75 -23.51
C LEU A 429 -12.48 -15.62 -23.21
N PRO A 430 -13.69 -15.29 -23.68
CA PRO A 430 -14.89 -15.95 -23.20
C PRO A 430 -14.56 -17.42 -23.26
N ASN A 431 -14.39 -18.06 -22.09
CA ASN A 431 -14.16 -19.49 -21.98
C ASN A 431 -15.37 -20.03 -22.69
N VAL A 432 -15.24 -20.37 -23.98
CA VAL A 432 -16.28 -20.09 -24.97
C VAL A 432 -17.59 -20.50 -24.36
N ILE A 433 -18.44 -19.52 -24.00
CA ILE A 433 -19.80 -19.79 -23.55
C ILE A 433 -20.47 -20.28 -24.81
N VAL A 434 -20.20 -21.52 -25.18
CA VAL A 434 -20.74 -22.10 -26.38
C VAL A 434 -22.20 -22.30 -26.03
N THR A 435 -23.06 -21.60 -26.74
CA THR A 435 -24.45 -21.98 -26.96
C THR A 435 -24.50 -23.27 -27.81
N ASP A 436 -23.66 -24.26 -27.53
CA ASP A 436 -23.75 -25.57 -28.16
C ASP A 436 -24.74 -26.42 -27.38
N LYS A 437 -25.53 -27.20 -28.10
CA LYS A 437 -26.48 -28.18 -27.53
C LYS A 437 -25.75 -29.43 -27.00
N GLY A 438 -24.58 -29.25 -26.40
CA GLY A 438 -23.82 -30.33 -25.78
C GLY A 438 -24.29 -30.59 -24.33
N ASP A 439 -24.32 -31.86 -23.93
CA ASP A 439 -24.69 -32.32 -22.58
C ASP A 439 -23.65 -31.99 -21.48
N CYS A 440 -22.44 -31.59 -21.85
CA CYS A 440 -21.34 -31.37 -20.92
C CYS A 440 -21.32 -29.92 -20.40
N MET A 441 -21.30 -29.75 -19.07
CA MET A 441 -21.22 -28.45 -18.40
C MET A 441 -19.77 -27.95 -18.29
N VAL A 442 -18.82 -28.87 -18.10
CA VAL A 442 -17.38 -28.60 -18.13
C VAL A 442 -16.72 -29.56 -19.12
N LYS A 443 -15.95 -29.04 -20.07
CA LYS A 443 -15.17 -29.85 -21.02
C LYS A 443 -13.76 -29.32 -21.09
N VAL A 444 -12.80 -30.18 -20.76
CA VAL A 444 -11.36 -29.92 -20.84
C VAL A 444 -10.78 -30.83 -21.90
N GLN A 445 -10.06 -30.29 -22.88
CA GLN A 445 -9.42 -31.05 -23.96
C GLN A 445 -7.96 -30.62 -24.12
N ASP A 446 -7.05 -31.59 -24.06
CA ASP A 446 -5.61 -31.47 -24.30
C ASP A 446 -4.97 -30.29 -23.54
N LEU A 447 -5.42 -30.08 -22.30
CA LEU A 447 -5.03 -28.91 -21.50
C LEU A 447 -3.59 -29.00 -21.04
N THR A 448 -2.81 -27.96 -21.35
CA THR A 448 -1.44 -27.77 -20.85
C THR A 448 -1.28 -26.38 -20.22
N CYS A 449 -0.84 -26.36 -18.96
CA CYS A 449 -0.74 -25.14 -18.15
C CYS A 449 0.60 -25.02 -17.41
N TYR A 450 1.00 -23.77 -17.17
CA TYR A 450 2.20 -23.40 -16.42
C TYR A 450 1.87 -22.34 -15.37
N TRP A 451 2.37 -22.49 -14.15
CA TRP A 451 2.41 -21.40 -13.17
C TRP A 451 3.45 -20.35 -13.51
N ASP A 452 4.58 -20.81 -14.07
CA ASP A 452 5.65 -19.96 -14.57
C ASP A 452 6.17 -20.56 -15.88
N LYS A 453 6.13 -19.78 -16.96
CA LYS A 453 6.60 -20.20 -18.28
C LYS A 453 8.12 -20.42 -18.32
N ILE A 454 8.84 -19.96 -17.30
CA ILE A 454 10.29 -20.18 -17.15
C ILE A 454 10.59 -21.66 -16.80
N VAL A 455 9.65 -22.37 -16.18
CA VAL A 455 9.83 -23.78 -15.82
C VAL A 455 9.59 -24.66 -17.04
N GLU A 456 10.56 -25.50 -17.39
CA GLU A 456 10.49 -26.37 -18.58
C GLU A 456 9.34 -27.38 -18.52
N ASN A 457 9.01 -27.89 -17.33
CA ASN A 457 7.95 -28.88 -17.15
C ASN A 457 6.59 -28.22 -16.87
N PRO A 458 5.56 -28.46 -17.70
CA PRO A 458 4.21 -27.96 -17.42
C PRO A 458 3.65 -28.56 -16.13
N THR A 459 2.88 -27.74 -15.41
CA THR A 459 2.21 -28.16 -14.17
C THR A 459 1.06 -29.13 -14.46
N LEU A 460 0.37 -28.93 -15.59
CA LEU A 460 -0.68 -29.83 -16.09
C LEU A 460 -0.34 -30.17 -17.53
N LYS A 461 -0.41 -31.45 -17.92
CA LYS A 461 0.01 -31.92 -19.25
C LYS A 461 -1.06 -32.79 -19.89
N ASN A 462 -1.56 -32.36 -21.05
CA ASN A 462 -2.50 -33.11 -21.91
C ASN A 462 -3.71 -33.68 -21.15
N LEU A 463 -4.36 -32.88 -20.31
CA LEU A 463 -5.54 -33.33 -19.57
C LEU A 463 -6.80 -33.25 -20.44
N THR A 464 -7.56 -34.34 -20.52
CA THR A 464 -8.83 -34.42 -21.26
C THR A 464 -9.90 -35.10 -20.43
N PHE A 465 -10.96 -34.38 -20.07
CA PHE A 465 -12.14 -34.95 -19.40
C PHE A 465 -13.37 -34.05 -19.60
N ALA A 466 -14.55 -34.60 -19.32
CA ALA A 466 -15.79 -33.84 -19.35
C ALA A 466 -16.67 -34.18 -18.14
N VAL A 467 -17.44 -33.19 -17.67
CA VAL A 467 -18.39 -33.32 -16.56
C VAL A 467 -19.77 -32.90 -17.07
N LYS A 468 -20.74 -33.81 -16.98
CA LYS A 468 -22.15 -33.57 -17.34
C LYS A 468 -22.92 -33.00 -16.16
N SER A 469 -24.16 -32.57 -16.42
CA SER A 469 -25.09 -32.19 -15.35
C SER A 469 -25.29 -33.33 -14.35
N GLU A 470 -25.55 -32.98 -13.09
CA GLU A 470 -25.79 -33.91 -11.98
C GLU A 470 -24.64 -34.89 -11.63
N GLN A 471 -23.46 -34.76 -12.24
CA GLN A 471 -22.32 -35.65 -11.97
C GLN A 471 -21.42 -35.12 -10.85
N LEU A 472 -20.93 -36.04 -10.01
CA LEU A 472 -19.84 -35.84 -9.07
C LEU A 472 -18.55 -36.42 -9.66
N LEU A 473 -17.62 -35.55 -10.03
CA LEU A 473 -16.25 -35.89 -10.43
C LEU A 473 -15.34 -35.77 -9.20
N ALA A 474 -14.69 -36.87 -8.80
CA ALA A 474 -13.65 -36.85 -7.79
C ALA A 474 -12.26 -36.77 -8.43
N VAL A 475 -11.40 -35.88 -7.94
CA VAL A 475 -10.01 -35.73 -8.38
C VAL A 475 -9.08 -36.13 -7.24
N ILE A 476 -8.26 -37.16 -7.46
CA ILE A 476 -7.33 -37.72 -6.48
C ILE A 476 -5.91 -37.76 -7.01
N GLY A 477 -4.95 -37.91 -6.11
CA GLY A 477 -3.53 -38.00 -6.43
C GLY A 477 -2.63 -37.54 -5.27
N PRO A 478 -1.32 -37.84 -5.31
CA PRO A 478 -0.37 -37.45 -4.27
C PRO A 478 -0.28 -35.93 -4.10
N VAL A 479 0.32 -35.48 -2.99
CA VAL A 479 0.57 -34.05 -2.76
C VAL A 479 1.46 -33.51 -3.90
N GLY A 480 1.15 -32.32 -4.42
CA GLY A 480 1.88 -31.74 -5.55
C GLY A 480 1.53 -32.31 -6.94
N ALA A 481 0.59 -33.25 -7.07
CA ALA A 481 0.18 -33.81 -8.37
C ALA A 481 -0.52 -32.83 -9.33
N GLY A 482 -0.81 -31.59 -8.90
CA GLY A 482 -1.49 -30.57 -9.70
C GLY A 482 -3.01 -30.45 -9.49
N LYS A 483 -3.57 -31.05 -8.44
CA LYS A 483 -5.03 -31.06 -8.16
C LYS A 483 -5.63 -29.65 -8.03
N SER A 484 -5.09 -28.81 -7.15
CA SER A 484 -5.53 -27.42 -6.99
C SER A 484 -5.20 -26.57 -8.23
N SER A 485 -4.10 -26.87 -8.93
CA SER A 485 -3.74 -26.22 -10.21
C SER A 485 -4.81 -26.48 -11.29
N LEU A 486 -5.40 -27.67 -11.33
CA LEU A 486 -6.50 -27.99 -12.23
C LEU A 486 -7.74 -27.13 -11.94
N LEU A 487 -8.11 -26.95 -10.67
CA LEU A 487 -9.21 -26.05 -10.31
C LEU A 487 -8.91 -24.60 -10.69
N SER A 488 -7.69 -24.12 -10.45
CA SER A 488 -7.24 -22.78 -10.87
C SER A 488 -7.27 -22.58 -12.39
N ALA A 489 -6.99 -23.62 -13.18
CA ALA A 489 -7.13 -23.56 -14.63
C ALA A 489 -8.60 -23.45 -15.06
N ILE A 490 -9.50 -24.20 -14.42
CA ILE A 490 -10.95 -24.11 -14.69
C ILE A 490 -11.49 -22.73 -14.30
N LEU A 491 -11.00 -22.13 -13.22
CA LEU A 491 -11.36 -20.77 -12.81
C LEU A 491 -10.84 -19.68 -13.76
N GLY A 492 -9.83 -19.98 -14.58
CA GLY A 492 -9.15 -19.00 -15.44
C GLY A 492 -8.02 -18.22 -14.76
N GLU A 493 -7.63 -18.61 -13.53
CA GLU A 493 -6.54 -17.99 -12.77
C GLU A 493 -5.15 -18.49 -13.20
N LEU A 494 -5.10 -19.71 -13.75
CA LEU A 494 -3.89 -20.31 -14.31
C LEU A 494 -3.88 -20.15 -15.83
N SER A 495 -2.86 -19.49 -16.38
CA SER A 495 -2.74 -19.27 -17.82
C SER A 495 -2.57 -20.59 -18.58
N GLN A 496 -3.43 -20.80 -19.58
CA GLN A 496 -3.35 -21.92 -20.54
C GLN A 496 -2.37 -21.58 -21.66
N GLU A 497 -1.52 -22.54 -22.04
CA GLU A 497 -0.65 -22.44 -23.22
C GLU A 497 -1.31 -23.13 -24.42
N SER A 498 -1.87 -24.32 -24.20
CA SER A 498 -2.58 -25.10 -25.21
C SER A 498 -3.74 -25.88 -24.58
N GLY A 499 -4.67 -26.31 -25.44
CA GLY A 499 -5.89 -27.00 -25.06
C GLY A 499 -7.11 -26.07 -24.99
N LEU A 500 -8.24 -26.66 -24.62
CA LEU A 500 -9.54 -25.99 -24.64
C LEU A 500 -10.31 -26.29 -23.36
N ILE A 501 -10.67 -25.24 -22.62
CA ILE A 501 -11.60 -25.29 -21.49
C ILE A 501 -12.92 -24.64 -21.92
N LYS A 502 -14.01 -25.41 -21.91
CA LYS A 502 -15.39 -24.94 -22.14
C LYS A 502 -16.19 -25.08 -20.86
N ILE A 503 -16.83 -23.99 -20.44
CA ILE A 503 -17.60 -23.91 -19.20
C ILE A 503 -18.96 -23.31 -19.54
N ARG A 504 -20.03 -23.96 -19.07
CA ARG A 504 -21.41 -23.51 -19.27
C ARG A 504 -22.05 -23.16 -17.94
N GLY A 505 -22.20 -21.87 -17.68
CA GLY A 505 -22.83 -21.34 -16.47
C GLY A 505 -21.83 -20.69 -15.51
N THR A 506 -22.31 -20.38 -14.32
CA THR A 506 -21.58 -19.75 -13.22
C THR A 506 -20.79 -20.79 -12.40
N LEU A 507 -19.60 -20.42 -11.93
CA LEU A 507 -18.76 -21.25 -11.07
C LEU A 507 -18.88 -20.78 -9.61
N SER A 508 -18.90 -21.72 -8.68
CA SER A 508 -18.63 -21.48 -7.25
C SER A 508 -17.39 -22.26 -6.84
N TYR A 509 -16.51 -21.62 -6.06
CA TYR A 509 -15.26 -22.21 -5.60
C TYR A 509 -15.20 -22.23 -4.07
N THR A 510 -14.74 -23.36 -3.53
CA THR A 510 -14.37 -23.49 -2.12
C THR A 510 -12.88 -23.79 -2.05
N SER A 511 -12.11 -22.90 -1.43
CA SER A 511 -10.66 -23.03 -1.30
C SER A 511 -10.24 -24.05 -0.25
N GLN A 512 -9.07 -24.67 -0.45
CA GLN A 512 -8.45 -25.58 0.51
C GLN A 512 -8.14 -24.90 1.84
N LEU A 513 -7.70 -23.63 1.80
CA LEU A 513 -7.57 -22.76 2.97
C LEU A 513 -8.76 -21.79 3.01
N PRO A 514 -9.74 -21.99 3.91
CA PRO A 514 -10.92 -21.14 3.98
C PRO A 514 -10.57 -19.70 4.34
N TRP A 515 -11.05 -18.74 3.55
CA TRP A 515 -10.92 -17.31 3.87
C TRP A 515 -12.23 -16.74 4.42
N ILE A 516 -12.17 -16.21 5.64
CA ILE A 516 -13.28 -15.54 6.31
C ILE A 516 -13.04 -14.03 6.34
N LEU A 517 -14.04 -13.26 5.89
CA LEU A 517 -14.03 -11.81 5.91
C LEU A 517 -14.35 -11.29 7.32
N PRO A 518 -13.77 -10.16 7.74
CA PRO A 518 -14.20 -9.46 8.94
C PRO A 518 -15.68 -9.07 8.82
N GLY A 519 -16.48 -9.37 9.84
CA GLY A 519 -17.93 -9.15 9.80
C GLY A 519 -18.69 -10.21 10.58
N THR A 520 -19.98 -10.41 10.31
CA THR A 520 -20.76 -11.46 10.97
C THR A 520 -20.63 -12.80 10.23
N ILE A 521 -20.99 -13.90 10.89
CA ILE A 521 -21.07 -15.21 10.22
C ILE A 521 -22.13 -15.15 9.11
N ARG A 522 -23.27 -14.51 9.39
CA ARG A 522 -24.34 -14.29 8.41
C ARG A 522 -23.82 -13.55 7.17
N SER A 523 -23.12 -12.42 7.34
CA SER A 523 -22.58 -11.67 6.20
C SER A 523 -21.56 -12.48 5.39
N ASN A 524 -20.78 -13.34 6.04
CA ASN A 524 -19.85 -14.25 5.38
C ASN A 524 -20.53 -15.34 4.55
N ILE A 525 -21.68 -15.86 4.99
CA ILE A 525 -22.46 -16.86 4.25
C ILE A 525 -23.23 -16.19 3.11
N LEU A 526 -23.88 -15.05 3.37
CA LEU A 526 -24.67 -14.32 2.37
C LEU A 526 -23.79 -13.74 1.26
N PHE A 527 -22.62 -13.21 1.62
CA PHE A 527 -21.58 -12.71 0.70
C PHE A 527 -22.16 -11.82 -0.42
N GLY A 528 -22.96 -10.82 -0.02
CA GLY A 528 -23.58 -9.84 -0.92
C GLY A 528 -24.96 -10.21 -1.47
N LYS A 529 -25.43 -11.44 -1.28
CA LYS A 529 -26.81 -11.81 -1.62
C LYS A 529 -27.78 -11.43 -0.50
N GLU A 530 -29.01 -11.13 -0.88
CA GLU A 530 -30.11 -10.96 0.08
C GLU A 530 -30.39 -12.26 0.85
N MET A 531 -30.94 -12.13 2.04
CA MET A 531 -31.22 -13.26 2.93
C MET A 531 -32.57 -13.90 2.59
N ASP A 532 -32.53 -15.08 1.97
CA ASP A 532 -33.66 -16.01 1.94
C ASP A 532 -33.59 -16.89 3.18
N SER A 533 -34.52 -16.67 4.11
CA SER A 533 -34.61 -17.39 5.37
C SER A 533 -34.75 -18.92 5.19
N GLN A 534 -35.44 -19.39 4.16
CA GLN A 534 -35.62 -20.83 3.94
C GLN A 534 -34.35 -21.47 3.41
N MET A 535 -33.76 -20.87 2.37
CA MET A 535 -32.50 -21.35 1.79
C MET A 535 -31.37 -21.28 2.83
N TYR A 536 -31.25 -20.17 3.55
CA TYR A 536 -30.22 -19.99 4.57
C TYR A 536 -30.29 -21.06 5.65
N ASN A 537 -31.48 -21.33 6.19
CA ASN A 537 -31.68 -22.40 7.18
C ASN A 537 -31.37 -23.79 6.62
N ARG A 538 -31.66 -24.06 5.34
CA ARG A 538 -31.30 -25.32 4.68
C ARG A 538 -29.78 -25.47 4.54
N VAL A 539 -29.09 -24.41 4.10
CA VAL A 539 -27.63 -24.39 3.96
C VAL A 539 -26.93 -24.56 5.31
N VAL A 540 -27.37 -23.84 6.34
CA VAL A 540 -26.81 -23.95 7.71
C VAL A 540 -26.95 -25.36 8.27
N ARG A 541 -28.08 -26.02 8.02
CA ARG A 541 -28.30 -27.43 8.42
C ARG A 541 -27.45 -28.40 7.61
N ALA A 542 -27.42 -28.26 6.29
CA ALA A 542 -26.62 -29.12 5.41
C ALA A 542 -25.11 -28.99 5.69
N CYS A 543 -24.65 -27.78 6.06
CA CYS A 543 -23.26 -27.50 6.42
C CYS A 543 -22.93 -27.79 7.90
N ALA A 544 -23.83 -28.47 8.64
CA ALA A 544 -23.66 -28.81 10.05
C ALA A 544 -23.33 -27.62 10.99
N LEU A 545 -23.68 -26.39 10.64
CA LEU A 545 -23.35 -25.18 11.42
C LEU A 545 -24.35 -24.88 12.54
N LYS A 546 -25.51 -25.52 12.55
CA LYS A 546 -26.61 -25.21 13.48
C LYS A 546 -26.17 -25.23 14.96
N ARG A 547 -25.47 -26.28 15.39
CA ARG A 547 -24.98 -26.41 16.77
C ARG A 547 -23.94 -25.34 17.11
N ASP A 548 -23.03 -25.03 16.19
CA ASP A 548 -22.02 -23.99 16.43
C ASP A 548 -22.69 -22.63 16.65
N LEU A 549 -23.71 -22.30 15.84
CA LEU A 549 -24.45 -21.06 16.00
C LEU A 549 -25.25 -21.02 17.31
N GLU A 550 -25.84 -22.12 17.75
CA GLU A 550 -26.55 -22.19 19.04
C GLU A 550 -25.62 -21.97 20.25
N LEU A 551 -24.35 -22.36 20.14
CA LEU A 551 -23.34 -22.17 21.19
C LEU A 551 -22.75 -20.75 21.21
N MET A 552 -22.91 -19.98 20.14
CA MET A 552 -22.36 -18.63 20.03
C MET A 552 -23.27 -17.60 20.71
N PRO A 553 -22.73 -16.65 21.49
CA PRO A 553 -23.53 -15.68 22.27
C PRO A 553 -24.52 -14.85 21.44
N ALA A 554 -24.22 -14.58 20.17
CA ALA A 554 -25.05 -13.81 19.26
C ALA A 554 -25.50 -14.63 18.03
N GLY A 555 -25.41 -15.96 18.10
CA GLY A 555 -25.78 -16.82 16.99
C GLY A 555 -25.01 -16.52 15.69
N ASP A 556 -25.75 -16.35 14.60
CA ASP A 556 -25.17 -16.02 13.29
C ASP A 556 -24.77 -14.54 13.12
N LEU A 557 -25.17 -13.68 14.06
CA LEU A 557 -24.73 -12.30 14.17
C LEU A 557 -23.41 -12.15 14.94
N THR A 558 -22.82 -13.26 15.41
CA THR A 558 -21.51 -13.22 16.05
C THR A 558 -20.46 -12.63 15.10
N VAL A 559 -19.77 -11.60 15.60
CA VAL A 559 -18.73 -10.88 14.88
C VAL A 559 -17.45 -11.71 14.87
N VAL A 560 -16.93 -11.90 13.67
CA VAL A 560 -15.73 -12.66 13.34
C VAL A 560 -14.62 -11.66 13.00
N GLY A 561 -13.52 -11.74 13.74
CA GLY A 561 -12.34 -10.91 13.50
C GLY A 561 -11.54 -11.34 12.26
N ASP A 562 -10.43 -10.64 11.99
CA ASP A 562 -9.56 -10.88 10.84
C ASP A 562 -9.20 -12.37 10.66
N ARG A 563 -9.35 -12.87 9.43
CA ARG A 563 -9.11 -14.29 9.05
C ARG A 563 -9.86 -15.31 9.92
N GLY A 564 -10.95 -14.89 10.57
CA GLY A 564 -11.71 -15.73 11.48
C GLY A 564 -10.93 -16.17 12.71
N ALA A 565 -10.14 -15.30 13.33
CA ALA A 565 -9.35 -15.61 14.53
C ALA A 565 -10.15 -16.31 15.65
N ASN A 566 -11.46 -16.05 15.73
CA ASN A 566 -12.37 -16.60 16.74
C ASN A 566 -12.99 -17.96 16.36
N LEU A 567 -12.74 -18.49 15.16
CA LEU A 567 -13.33 -19.73 14.65
C LEU A 567 -12.29 -20.86 14.59
N SER A 568 -12.71 -22.09 14.87
CA SER A 568 -11.88 -23.28 14.64
C SER A 568 -11.69 -23.58 13.15
N GLY A 569 -10.65 -24.35 12.78
CA GLY A 569 -10.40 -24.71 11.37
C GLY A 569 -11.61 -25.36 10.69
N GLY A 570 -12.25 -26.32 11.36
CA GLY A 570 -13.46 -26.98 10.86
C GLY A 570 -14.69 -26.06 10.79
N GLN A 571 -14.80 -25.05 11.66
CA GLN A 571 -15.84 -24.01 11.54
C GLN A 571 -15.58 -23.12 10.32
N LYS A 572 -14.34 -22.71 10.08
CA LYS A 572 -14.00 -21.90 8.90
C LYS A 572 -14.29 -22.66 7.61
N ALA A 573 -13.94 -23.95 7.54
CA ALA A 573 -14.25 -24.79 6.38
C ALA A 573 -15.76 -24.87 6.12
N ARG A 574 -16.57 -25.10 7.16
CA ARG A 574 -18.03 -25.16 7.03
C ARG A 574 -18.67 -23.82 6.65
N VAL A 575 -18.18 -22.69 7.17
CA VAL A 575 -18.64 -21.35 6.78
C VAL A 575 -18.30 -21.05 5.32
N SER A 576 -17.09 -21.41 4.87
CA SER A 576 -16.67 -21.27 3.46
C SER A 576 -17.51 -22.15 2.52
N LEU A 577 -17.76 -23.40 2.91
CA LEU A 577 -18.65 -24.29 2.15
C LEU A 577 -20.10 -23.73 2.11
N ALA A 578 -20.61 -23.25 3.25
CA ALA A 578 -21.93 -22.62 3.31
C ALA A 578 -22.04 -21.40 2.40
N ARG A 579 -20.99 -20.56 2.33
CA ARG A 579 -20.90 -19.43 1.41
C ARG A 579 -21.02 -19.90 -0.04
N ALA A 580 -20.20 -20.85 -0.45
CA ALA A 580 -20.23 -21.40 -1.82
C ALA A 580 -21.61 -21.96 -2.18
N VAL A 581 -22.22 -22.73 -1.28
CA VAL A 581 -23.52 -23.35 -1.48
C VAL A 581 -24.64 -22.31 -1.58
N TYR A 582 -24.63 -21.28 -0.71
CA TYR A 582 -25.64 -20.23 -0.71
C TYR A 582 -25.58 -19.34 -1.96
N GLN A 583 -24.42 -19.21 -2.61
CA GLN A 583 -24.29 -18.51 -3.88
C GLN A 583 -25.02 -19.20 -5.05
N ASP A 584 -25.45 -20.46 -4.90
CA ASP A 584 -26.31 -21.16 -5.86
C ASP A 584 -25.79 -21.16 -7.32
N ALA A 585 -24.48 -21.32 -7.53
CA ALA A 585 -23.88 -21.34 -8.88
C ALA A 585 -24.23 -22.60 -9.68
N ASP A 586 -24.00 -22.61 -10.99
CA ASP A 586 -24.29 -23.77 -11.85
C ASP A 586 -23.31 -24.93 -11.65
N ILE A 587 -22.05 -24.64 -11.34
CA ILE A 587 -20.96 -25.62 -11.17
C ILE A 587 -20.21 -25.37 -9.86
N TYR A 588 -19.90 -26.44 -9.13
CA TYR A 588 -19.17 -26.37 -7.86
C TYR A 588 -17.77 -26.98 -7.96
N LEU A 589 -16.76 -26.18 -7.63
CA LEU A 589 -15.35 -26.56 -7.51
C LEU A 589 -14.98 -26.60 -6.03
N LEU A 590 -14.71 -27.79 -5.51
CA LEU A 590 -14.50 -28.05 -4.08
C LEU A 590 -13.07 -28.54 -3.86
N ASP A 591 -12.20 -27.68 -3.36
CA ASP A 591 -10.79 -27.98 -3.10
C ASP A 591 -10.60 -28.49 -1.66
N ASP A 592 -10.78 -29.79 -1.47
CA ASP A 592 -10.63 -30.50 -0.19
C ASP A 592 -11.35 -29.86 1.04
N PRO A 593 -12.66 -29.55 0.94
CA PRO A 593 -13.40 -28.85 1.99
C PRO A 593 -13.64 -29.68 3.26
N LEU A 594 -13.27 -30.97 3.26
CA LEU A 594 -13.55 -31.94 4.32
C LEU A 594 -12.30 -32.28 5.17
N SER A 595 -11.14 -31.70 4.86
CA SER A 595 -9.86 -32.01 5.51
C SER A 595 -9.79 -31.57 6.99
N ALA A 596 -10.38 -30.42 7.32
CA ALA A 596 -10.28 -29.82 8.65
C ALA A 596 -11.43 -30.20 9.61
N VAL A 597 -12.29 -31.15 9.23
CA VAL A 597 -13.47 -31.57 10.01
C VAL A 597 -13.37 -33.03 10.43
N ASP A 598 -13.95 -33.34 11.59
CA ASP A 598 -14.03 -34.71 12.09
C ASP A 598 -14.79 -35.62 11.13
N SER A 599 -14.51 -36.92 11.15
CA SER A 599 -15.07 -37.89 10.20
C SER A 599 -16.61 -37.95 10.19
N GLU A 600 -17.26 -37.82 11.35
CA GLU A 600 -18.72 -37.78 11.46
C GLU A 600 -19.30 -36.52 10.80
N VAL A 601 -18.70 -35.36 11.06
CA VAL A 601 -19.09 -34.09 10.45
C VAL A 601 -18.82 -34.13 8.95
N GLY A 602 -17.66 -34.63 8.52
CA GLY A 602 -17.29 -34.80 7.13
C GLY A 602 -18.28 -35.67 6.35
N ARG A 603 -18.75 -36.76 6.98
CA ARG A 603 -19.78 -37.62 6.41
C ARG A 603 -21.12 -36.90 6.26
N HIS A 604 -21.56 -36.18 7.30
CA HIS A 604 -22.76 -35.35 7.22
C HIS A 604 -22.68 -34.31 6.10
N LEU A 605 -21.55 -33.60 5.97
CA LEU A 605 -21.33 -32.63 4.89
C LEU A 605 -21.37 -33.30 3.51
N PHE A 606 -20.75 -34.47 3.38
CA PHE A 606 -20.74 -35.20 2.12
C PHE A 606 -22.15 -35.66 1.72
N ASP A 607 -22.90 -36.26 2.66
CA ASP A 607 -24.21 -36.85 2.38
C ASP A 607 -25.30 -35.78 2.21
N GLU A 608 -25.41 -34.83 3.14
CA GLU A 608 -26.49 -33.83 3.16
C GLU A 608 -26.19 -32.61 2.25
N CYS A 609 -24.93 -32.19 2.14
CA CYS A 609 -24.56 -31.01 1.35
C CYS A 609 -24.09 -31.38 -0.07
N ILE A 610 -23.00 -32.14 -0.20
CA ILE A 610 -22.38 -32.43 -1.51
C ILE A 610 -23.26 -33.37 -2.34
N CYS A 611 -23.76 -34.45 -1.74
CA CYS A 611 -24.61 -35.45 -2.41
C CYS A 611 -26.10 -35.17 -2.27
N GLY A 612 -26.51 -34.35 -1.29
CA GLY A 612 -27.90 -33.96 -1.04
C GLY A 612 -28.25 -32.65 -1.75
N LEU A 613 -27.94 -31.52 -1.12
CA LEU A 613 -28.33 -30.19 -1.59
C LEU A 613 -27.79 -29.87 -3.00
N LEU A 614 -26.55 -30.27 -3.30
CA LEU A 614 -25.89 -30.03 -4.58
C LEU A 614 -26.12 -31.14 -5.63
N LYS A 615 -26.99 -32.13 -5.36
CA LYS A 615 -27.17 -33.34 -6.20
C LYS A 615 -27.40 -33.06 -7.68
N LYS A 616 -28.22 -32.06 -7.98
CA LYS A 616 -28.64 -31.72 -9.35
C LYS A 616 -27.60 -30.90 -10.11
N LYS A 617 -26.46 -30.59 -9.50
CA LYS A 617 -25.44 -29.72 -10.08
C LYS A 617 -24.14 -30.49 -10.31
N PRO A 618 -23.38 -30.17 -11.37
CA PRO A 618 -22.03 -30.68 -11.56
C PRO A 618 -21.12 -30.25 -10.41
N ARG A 619 -20.39 -31.22 -9.84
CA ARG A 619 -19.50 -31.04 -8.70
C ARG A 619 -18.14 -31.64 -9.03
N ILE A 620 -17.08 -30.86 -8.88
CA ILE A 620 -15.69 -31.32 -8.97
C ILE A 620 -15.11 -31.26 -7.57
N LEU A 621 -14.91 -32.44 -6.97
CA LEU A 621 -14.40 -32.59 -5.60
C LEU A 621 -12.95 -33.09 -5.66
N VAL A 622 -12.02 -32.24 -5.26
CA VAL A 622 -10.66 -32.66 -4.90
C VAL A 622 -10.72 -33.17 -3.47
N THR A 623 -10.24 -34.39 -3.22
CA THR A 623 -10.13 -34.91 -1.85
C THR A 623 -9.05 -35.96 -1.73
N HIS A 624 -8.42 -36.02 -0.56
CA HIS A 624 -7.51 -37.10 -0.17
C HIS A 624 -8.25 -38.27 0.51
N GLN A 625 -9.52 -38.08 0.89
CA GLN A 625 -10.28 -39.08 1.63
C GLN A 625 -10.93 -40.12 0.71
N LEU A 626 -10.33 -41.30 0.64
CA LEU A 626 -10.75 -42.44 -0.20
C LEU A 626 -12.20 -42.90 0.01
N GLN A 627 -12.75 -42.70 1.20
CA GLN A 627 -14.09 -43.17 1.58
C GLN A 627 -15.22 -42.57 0.73
N TYR A 628 -15.03 -41.38 0.16
CA TYR A 628 -16.03 -40.69 -0.65
C TYR A 628 -16.01 -41.09 -2.13
N LEU A 629 -14.98 -41.80 -2.58
CA LEU A 629 -14.80 -42.15 -3.99
C LEU A 629 -15.83 -43.16 -4.50
N LYS A 630 -16.38 -44.00 -3.61
CA LYS A 630 -17.39 -45.00 -3.98
C LYS A 630 -18.70 -44.38 -4.50
N THR A 631 -19.00 -43.15 -4.07
CA THR A 631 -20.22 -42.42 -4.45
C THR A 631 -20.00 -41.53 -5.67
N ALA A 632 -18.75 -41.30 -6.08
CA ALA A 632 -18.42 -40.47 -7.23
C ALA A 632 -18.85 -41.15 -8.53
N ASN A 633 -19.45 -40.39 -9.46
CA ASN A 633 -19.83 -40.90 -10.77
C ASN A 633 -18.60 -41.15 -11.66
N GLN A 634 -17.54 -40.39 -11.42
CA GLN A 634 -16.30 -40.47 -12.17
C GLN A 634 -15.14 -40.05 -11.26
N ILE A 635 -14.01 -40.72 -11.40
CA ILE A 635 -12.77 -40.45 -10.66
C ILE A 635 -11.67 -40.17 -11.68
N VAL A 636 -10.87 -39.14 -11.41
CA VAL A 636 -9.67 -38.78 -12.17
C VAL A 636 -8.47 -38.88 -11.22
N VAL A 637 -7.48 -39.69 -11.60
CA VAL A 637 -6.23 -39.88 -10.86
C VAL A 637 -5.13 -39.06 -11.51
N LEU A 638 -4.63 -38.06 -10.80
CA LEU A 638 -3.52 -37.21 -11.23
C LEU A 638 -2.21 -37.67 -10.60
N LYS A 639 -1.13 -37.70 -11.39
CA LYS A 639 0.25 -37.89 -10.91
C LYS A 639 1.18 -37.02 -11.75
N GLU A 640 1.99 -36.19 -11.09
CA GLU A 640 2.97 -35.30 -11.75
C GLU A 640 2.37 -34.46 -12.90
N GLY A 641 1.14 -33.95 -12.72
CA GLY A 641 0.45 -33.16 -13.74
C GLY A 641 -0.18 -33.94 -14.89
N HIS A 642 -0.05 -35.27 -14.91
CA HIS A 642 -0.65 -36.17 -15.88
C HIS A 642 -1.88 -36.88 -15.33
N MET A 643 -2.83 -37.19 -16.22
CA MET A 643 -3.95 -38.08 -15.91
C MET A 643 -3.51 -39.53 -16.10
N VAL A 644 -3.38 -40.27 -14.99
CA VAL A 644 -2.97 -41.68 -15.00
C VAL A 644 -4.14 -42.60 -15.30
N ALA A 645 -5.31 -42.29 -14.73
CA ALA A 645 -6.50 -43.09 -14.90
C ALA A 645 -7.77 -42.25 -14.76
N GLN A 646 -8.84 -42.70 -15.43
CA GLN A 646 -10.16 -42.09 -15.43
C GLN A 646 -11.21 -43.20 -15.50
N GLY A 647 -12.23 -43.16 -14.65
CA GLY A 647 -13.32 -44.14 -14.67
C GLY A 647 -14.17 -44.13 -13.41
N THR A 648 -15.06 -45.10 -13.28
CA THR A 648 -15.80 -45.36 -12.02
C THR A 648 -14.91 -46.08 -10.99
N PHE A 649 -15.33 -46.11 -9.73
CA PHE A 649 -14.58 -46.81 -8.68
C PHE A 649 -14.34 -48.30 -9.01
N SER A 650 -15.36 -48.98 -9.55
CA SER A 650 -15.25 -50.39 -9.95
C SER A 650 -14.31 -50.59 -11.14
N GLU A 651 -14.38 -49.72 -12.15
CA GLU A 651 -13.49 -49.79 -13.33
C GLU A 651 -12.02 -49.60 -12.94
N LEU A 652 -11.74 -48.64 -12.05
CA LEU A 652 -10.38 -48.39 -11.56
C LEU A 652 -9.86 -49.51 -10.67
N GLN A 653 -10.74 -50.18 -9.91
CA GLN A 653 -10.34 -51.33 -9.11
C GLN A 653 -9.99 -52.55 -9.99
N HIS A 654 -10.64 -52.70 -11.14
CA HIS A 654 -10.38 -53.78 -12.09
C HIS A 654 -9.21 -53.51 -13.04
N SER A 655 -8.82 -52.25 -13.25
CA SER A 655 -7.73 -51.88 -14.17
C SER A 655 -6.32 -52.16 -13.62
N GLY A 656 -6.20 -52.62 -12.37
CA GLY A 656 -4.92 -52.95 -11.74
C GLY A 656 -4.08 -51.72 -11.36
N VAL A 657 -4.60 -50.51 -11.54
CA VAL A 657 -4.00 -49.28 -11.04
C VAL A 657 -4.23 -49.24 -9.53
N ASP A 658 -3.21 -49.54 -8.75
CA ASP A 658 -3.28 -49.46 -7.29
C ASP A 658 -3.25 -48.00 -6.83
N PHE A 659 -4.37 -47.30 -7.06
CA PHE A 659 -4.56 -45.93 -6.56
C PHE A 659 -4.59 -45.88 -5.03
N THR A 660 -4.74 -47.02 -4.35
CA THR A 660 -4.64 -47.10 -2.90
C THR A 660 -3.20 -47.09 -2.39
N SER A 661 -2.23 -47.69 -3.06
CA SER A 661 -0.79 -47.53 -2.69
C SER A 661 -0.28 -46.13 -2.97
N LEU A 662 -0.69 -45.52 -4.10
CA LEU A 662 -0.35 -44.13 -4.44
C LEU A 662 -0.77 -43.08 -3.38
N LEU A 663 -1.70 -43.43 -2.49
CA LEU A 663 -2.15 -42.59 -1.38
C LEU A 663 -1.66 -43.08 -0.01
N LYS A 664 -1.31 -44.37 0.13
CA LYS A 664 -0.80 -44.96 1.38
C LYS A 664 0.69 -44.71 1.60
N ASP A 665 1.49 -44.65 0.54
CA ASP A 665 2.93 -44.41 0.62
C ASP A 665 3.25 -43.06 1.31
N GLU A 666 2.32 -42.09 1.31
CA GLU A 666 2.48 -40.79 1.98
C GLU A 666 2.00 -40.77 3.46
N GLU A 667 1.00 -41.58 3.85
CA GLU A 667 0.56 -41.65 5.26
C GLU A 667 1.66 -42.21 6.18
N GLU A 668 2.58 -43.02 5.64
CA GLU A 668 3.73 -43.55 6.36
C GLU A 668 4.87 -42.52 6.48
N ASP A 669 5.11 -41.69 5.46
CA ASP A 669 6.14 -40.64 5.47
C ASP A 669 5.80 -39.47 6.43
N GLU A 670 4.52 -39.09 6.57
CA GLU A 670 4.08 -38.10 7.56
C GLU A 670 4.17 -38.63 9.02
N ARG A 671 4.05 -39.94 9.22
CA ARG A 671 4.16 -40.54 10.57
C ARG A 671 5.60 -40.65 11.06
N GLN A 672 6.57 -40.83 10.16
CA GLN A 672 7.99 -40.93 10.53
C GLN A 672 8.60 -39.60 10.99
N THR A 673 7.96 -38.46 10.73
CA THR A 673 8.44 -37.13 11.14
C THR A 673 8.04 -36.73 12.57
N ILE A 674 7.21 -37.52 13.28
CA ILE A 674 6.63 -37.15 14.60
C ILE A 674 7.14 -38.01 15.77
N THR A 675 7.96 -39.03 15.55
CA THR A 675 8.54 -39.83 16.66
C THR A 675 9.91 -39.32 17.13
N PRO A 676 10.10 -38.95 18.42
CA PRO A 676 11.43 -38.69 18.97
C PRO A 676 12.13 -40.02 19.27
N SER A 677 13.12 -40.40 18.46
CA SER A 677 13.95 -41.58 18.75
C SER A 677 15.00 -41.26 19.83
N SER A 678 14.85 -41.94 20.97
CA SER A 678 15.87 -42.09 22.01
C SER A 678 17.10 -42.81 21.43
N GLY A 679 18.29 -42.35 21.83
CA GLY A 679 19.54 -42.58 21.11
C GLY A 679 20.17 -43.97 21.20
N MET A 680 21.13 -44.19 20.29
CA MET A 680 22.34 -44.98 20.51
C MET A 680 23.41 -44.54 19.50
N VAL A 681 24.61 -44.29 20.03
CA VAL A 681 25.82 -43.92 19.29
C VAL A 681 26.38 -45.16 18.59
N SER A 682 26.60 -45.10 17.28
CA SER A 682 27.63 -45.93 16.64
C SER A 682 28.23 -45.23 15.42
N HIS A 683 29.56 -45.19 15.41
CA HIS A 683 30.41 -44.75 14.33
C HIS A 683 30.15 -45.55 13.05
N CYS A 684 29.95 -44.88 11.90
CA CYS A 684 30.50 -45.39 10.65
C CYS A 684 30.79 -44.29 9.64
N SER A 685 31.84 -44.55 8.88
CA SER A 685 32.69 -43.71 8.08
C SER A 685 32.08 -43.18 6.77
N ARG A 686 32.55 -41.99 6.41
CA ARG A 686 32.35 -41.27 5.15
C ARG A 686 32.55 -42.17 3.92
N THR A 687 31.60 -42.10 2.98
CA THR A 687 31.89 -42.16 1.55
C THR A 687 31.10 -41.05 0.86
N LEU A 688 31.82 -40.12 0.23
CA LEU A 688 31.25 -39.05 -0.59
C LEU A 688 30.81 -39.62 -1.93
N SER A 689 29.57 -39.33 -2.33
CA SER A 689 29.19 -39.24 -3.73
C SER A 689 28.35 -37.98 -3.96
N ASN A 690 28.81 -37.20 -4.93
CA ASN A 690 28.26 -35.91 -5.35
C ASN A 690 26.91 -36.08 -6.06
N CYS A 691 25.90 -35.32 -5.63
CA CYS A 691 24.95 -34.66 -6.53
C CYS A 691 24.35 -33.42 -5.85
N SER A 692 24.07 -32.42 -6.68
CA SER A 692 24.29 -31.01 -6.39
C SER A 692 23.00 -30.19 -6.44
N THR A 693 22.89 -29.27 -5.48
CA THR A 693 22.59 -27.84 -5.66
C THR A 693 21.22 -27.39 -6.20
N SER A 694 20.32 -27.01 -5.28
CA SER A 694 19.31 -25.95 -5.52
C SER A 694 18.70 -25.42 -4.21
N SER A 695 19.52 -24.94 -3.27
CA SER A 695 19.03 -24.20 -2.11
C SER A 695 20.12 -23.34 -1.47
N MET A 696 20.72 -22.43 -2.26
CA MET A 696 21.60 -21.38 -1.75
C MET A 696 21.43 -20.08 -2.55
N SER A 697 20.33 -19.36 -2.32
CA SER A 697 20.16 -17.97 -2.81
C SER A 697 19.93 -16.95 -1.70
N SER A 698 19.82 -17.37 -0.43
CA SER A 698 19.60 -16.49 0.73
C SER A 698 20.83 -16.21 1.59
N LEU A 699 22.01 -16.77 1.26
CA LEU A 699 23.26 -16.62 2.03
C LEU A 699 24.37 -15.78 1.34
N SER A 700 24.15 -15.33 0.11
CA SER A 700 25.16 -14.56 -0.64
C SER A 700 25.20 -13.08 -0.24
N SER A 701 24.11 -12.51 0.28
CA SER A 701 24.09 -11.12 0.77
C SER A 701 24.81 -10.97 2.12
N SER A 702 24.83 -12.02 2.95
CA SER A 702 25.43 -12.00 4.29
C SER A 702 26.95 -12.16 4.28
N ARG A 703 27.55 -12.78 3.25
CA ARG A 703 29.01 -12.93 3.13
C ARG A 703 29.73 -11.64 2.75
N TYR A 704 29.10 -10.76 1.96
CA TYR A 704 29.70 -9.47 1.60
C TYR A 704 29.72 -8.49 2.79
N SER A 705 28.71 -8.49 3.66
CA SER A 705 28.70 -7.67 4.87
C SER A 705 29.67 -8.14 5.96
N LEU A 706 30.02 -9.44 5.99
CA LEU A 706 30.94 -10.02 6.98
C LEU A 706 32.42 -9.83 6.60
N MET A 707 32.78 -9.78 5.31
CA MET A 707 34.18 -9.52 4.92
C MET A 707 34.60 -8.06 5.11
N ASP A 708 33.70 -7.09 4.90
CA ASP A 708 34.00 -5.67 5.16
C ASP A 708 34.13 -5.35 6.65
N GLY A 709 33.41 -6.07 7.52
CA GLY A 709 33.51 -5.95 8.98
C GLY A 709 34.85 -6.46 9.53
N ILE A 710 35.38 -7.56 8.99
CA ILE A 710 36.61 -8.19 9.48
C ILE A 710 37.87 -7.43 9.00
N GLN A 711 37.85 -6.84 7.80
CA GLN A 711 38.97 -6.01 7.32
C GLN A 711 39.14 -4.70 8.09
N SER A 712 38.06 -4.14 8.66
CA SER A 712 38.14 -2.90 9.46
C SER A 712 38.68 -3.10 10.89
N HIS A 713 38.61 -4.32 11.42
CA HIS A 713 39.08 -4.66 12.77
C HIS A 713 40.55 -5.10 12.83
N ALA A 714 41.13 -5.58 11.72
CA ALA A 714 42.53 -6.02 11.68
C ALA A 714 43.57 -4.87 11.58
N MET A 715 43.15 -3.63 11.25
CA MET A 715 44.05 -2.47 11.11
C MET A 715 44.24 -1.63 12.39
N ARG A 716 43.68 -1.98 13.54
CA ARG A 716 43.76 -1.16 14.77
C ARG A 716 44.53 -1.77 15.94
N TYR A 717 45.28 -2.84 15.74
CA TYR A 717 46.01 -3.52 16.83
C TYR A 717 47.54 -3.60 16.65
N ASN A 718 48.13 -2.76 15.80
CA ASN A 718 49.58 -2.64 15.66
C ASN A 718 49.99 -1.16 15.62
N GLU A 719 49.94 -0.47 16.76
CA GLU A 719 50.70 0.76 17.04
C GLU A 719 50.41 1.24 18.47
N SER A 720 51.16 0.75 19.45
CA SER A 720 51.57 1.49 20.67
C SER A 720 52.32 0.57 21.65
N VAL A 721 53.56 0.21 21.30
CA VAL A 721 54.61 -0.16 22.26
C VAL A 721 55.88 0.54 21.79
N ALA A 722 56.16 1.71 22.38
CA ALA A 722 57.47 2.37 22.55
C ALA A 722 57.25 3.89 22.78
N GLY A 723 57.71 4.40 23.92
CA GLY A 723 57.73 5.83 24.26
C GLY A 723 56.95 6.17 25.51
#